data_AF-A0A2U8FCY1-F1
#
_entry.id   AF-A0A2U8FCY1-F1
#
_cell.length_a   1.000
_cell.length_b   1.000
_cell.length_c   1.000
_cell.angle_alpha   90.00
_cell.angle_beta   90.00
_cell.angle_gamma   90.00
#
_symmetry.space_group_name_H-M   'P 1'
#
loop_
_entity.id
_entity.type
_entity.pdbx_description
1 polymer ?
#
loop_
_entity_poly.entity_id
_entity_poly.type
_entity_poly.pdbx_seq_one_letter_code
_entity_poly.pdbx_strand_id
1 'polypeptide(L)'
;MPKSPNIIYIRGGGGNNTPIRSQVLHSKVNAKTANTITLQSHTKDSTLKSNSLDSNLNTKAMNPKPLDSQSLISQLFNPKFLDSNSNLKPLYSRINVKTLDSNPKIRDINFKLLNPKSLSPSFLSLICASVLLTIPHSISAKDNWVAIGNDTLDTTTDTNANKVTKALTNKQISASQTKEYKNLEITNTGSITNTNANFAINIQNNATIESITNKGLISGSGNHNISINTSSIQSFENIGTITNTNTGKFNFNITQGTIDKFSNSGIIDSKGYGIALQPNTTITNFNNTGTILAKETSGRDAVYINKATIETFSNEGLIKSEGNRGVGINILGGTSITNFENKGTITASNNTGIYVRGGIIKTLINEGSIISAGANSTFYSGISLEGGGTIENIINIGTIRSNGFGIDVAFNGKFGNLIMKDGAVVHGNLSGIAVGVNQTLGELEISGANTKISGGENGISLQPGSKAQKITIKDGAKIEGGYSGINLWDNADLSGDINISGVGSMIKGGSDAGIFNENSNITGNITISDGATITATSGKAIWNNGNATLSGGITISGANTKLEGDIVNADNAKIGSEIKIEKGASVNGGLVNNGNASISGNITIDESSKLNSITNTSSNANAITGSIETKSSTPLAISNSGSIGGDIKTAGNAELKINNSGSGSIGGSITASGNAPISITNSDNAKVAGNIEVSGDAPIVIKNEGNATLQSDIINSGSGNLSLSNTGNASIGANIKNEGIDHFFNFLINF
;
A
#
# COMPACT_ATOMS: atom_id res chain seq x y z
N MET A 1 28.62 1.45 34.23
CA MET A 1 30.01 0.96 34.42
C MET A 1 30.02 0.11 35.68
N PRO A 2 30.67 -1.08 35.70
CA PRO A 2 32.07 -1.30 35.33
C PRO A 2 32.28 -2.11 34.04
N LYS A 3 33.56 -2.34 33.73
CA LYS A 3 34.20 -2.48 32.41
C LYS A 3 34.23 -3.91 31.85
N SER A 4 34.21 -3.98 30.52
CA SER A 4 34.55 -5.14 29.66
C SER A 4 36.03 -5.56 29.75
N PRO A 5 36.39 -6.70 29.14
CA PRO A 5 37.29 -6.60 27.99
C PRO A 5 36.90 -7.44 26.77
N ASN A 6 37.35 -6.95 25.61
CA ASN A 6 37.21 -7.47 24.26
C ASN A 6 38.02 -8.75 24.01
N ILE A 7 37.54 -9.61 23.11
CA ILE A 7 38.40 -10.51 22.32
C ILE A 7 38.07 -10.35 20.84
N ILE A 8 39.13 -10.10 20.08
CA ILE A 8 39.24 -9.93 18.63
C ILE A 8 39.31 -11.33 17.98
N TYR A 9 38.71 -11.53 16.80
CA TYR A 9 39.22 -12.53 15.85
C TYR A 9 39.24 -12.01 14.41
N ILE A 10 40.36 -12.33 13.76
CA ILE A 10 40.89 -11.82 12.49
C ILE A 10 40.37 -12.68 11.32
N ARG A 11 40.23 -12.05 10.14
CA ARG A 11 39.94 -12.69 8.84
C ARG A 11 41.07 -13.64 8.38
N GLY A 12 40.69 -14.77 7.79
CA GLY A 12 41.54 -15.53 6.87
C GLY A 12 40.69 -16.12 5.76
N GLY A 13 41.01 -15.81 4.50
CA GLY A 13 40.37 -16.37 3.30
C GLY A 13 41.22 -17.43 2.60
N GLY A 14 40.58 -18.15 1.69
CA GLY A 14 41.21 -18.77 0.52
C GLY A 14 41.33 -20.31 0.51
N GLY A 15 40.73 -20.94 -0.51
CA GLY A 15 41.40 -22.03 -1.26
C GLY A 15 40.81 -23.44 -1.29
N ASN A 16 39.91 -23.68 -2.26
CA ASN A 16 39.80 -24.81 -3.21
C ASN A 16 39.86 -26.32 -2.81
N ASN A 17 38.83 -27.03 -3.29
CA ASN A 17 38.75 -28.38 -3.94
C ASN A 17 39.39 -29.60 -3.22
N THR A 18 38.74 -30.75 -3.00
CA THR A 18 37.99 -31.65 -3.93
C THR A 18 37.29 -32.78 -3.08
N PRO A 19 36.55 -33.80 -3.62
CA PRO A 19 35.27 -34.28 -3.07
C PRO A 19 35.29 -35.69 -2.46
N ILE A 20 34.57 -35.97 -1.36
CA ILE A 20 34.41 -37.36 -0.89
C ILE A 20 32.99 -37.64 -0.33
N ARG A 21 32.30 -38.54 -1.04
CA ARG A 21 31.23 -39.50 -0.66
C ARG A 21 30.19 -39.11 0.40
N SER A 22 28.95 -38.90 -0.06
CA SER A 22 27.75 -39.11 0.77
C SER A 22 27.51 -40.60 0.97
N GLN A 23 27.60 -41.08 2.22
CA GLN A 23 27.05 -42.37 2.61
C GLN A 23 25.53 -42.25 2.78
N VAL A 24 24.85 -43.18 2.12
CA VAL A 24 23.42 -43.47 2.24
C VAL A 24 23.14 -44.07 3.61
N LEU A 25 22.26 -43.45 4.40
CA LEU A 25 21.64 -44.10 5.55
C LEU A 25 20.22 -44.55 5.14
N HIS A 26 20.04 -45.86 5.04
CA HIS A 26 18.74 -46.50 4.87
C HIS A 26 18.00 -46.56 6.21
N SER A 27 16.77 -46.06 6.27
CA SER A 27 15.75 -46.58 7.20
C SER A 27 14.46 -46.83 6.42
N LYS A 28 14.17 -48.12 6.23
CA LYS A 28 12.92 -48.63 5.67
C LYS A 28 11.81 -48.47 6.71
N VAL A 29 10.70 -47.82 6.34
CA VAL A 29 9.42 -47.96 7.05
C VAL A 29 8.39 -48.51 6.06
N ASN A 30 7.89 -49.69 6.40
CA ASN A 30 6.88 -50.45 5.67
C ASN A 30 5.50 -49.77 5.76
N ALA A 31 4.85 -49.63 4.62
CA ALA A 31 3.43 -49.30 4.53
C ALA A 31 2.59 -50.59 4.42
N LYS A 32 1.61 -50.75 5.34
CA LYS A 32 0.28 -51.36 5.10
C LYS A 32 -0.43 -51.59 6.44
N THR A 33 -1.54 -50.89 6.65
CA THR A 33 -2.87 -51.47 6.96
C THR A 33 -3.91 -50.35 7.06
N ALA A 34 -4.95 -50.44 6.25
CA ALA A 34 -6.20 -49.72 6.42
C ALA A 34 -6.98 -50.31 7.60
N ASN A 35 -7.61 -49.45 8.41
CA ASN A 35 -8.79 -49.79 9.22
C ASN A 35 -9.53 -48.50 9.60
N THR A 36 -10.74 -48.39 9.06
CA THR A 36 -12.00 -47.99 9.70
C THR A 36 -11.94 -46.97 10.85
N ILE A 37 -12.45 -45.75 10.61
CA ILE A 37 -12.95 -44.87 11.66
C ILE A 37 -14.46 -44.74 11.52
N THR A 38 -15.14 -45.25 12.53
CA THR A 38 -16.56 -45.14 12.82
C THR A 38 -16.88 -43.71 13.25
N LEU A 39 -17.78 -43.02 12.55
CA LEU A 39 -18.41 -41.79 13.05
C LEU A 39 -19.76 -42.17 13.69
N GLN A 40 -19.80 -42.14 15.02
CA GLN A 40 -21.05 -42.20 15.78
C GLN A 40 -21.73 -40.82 15.73
N SER A 41 -22.92 -40.78 15.12
CA SER A 41 -23.83 -39.66 15.14
C SER A 41 -24.79 -39.77 16.33
N HIS A 42 -24.81 -38.75 17.20
CA HIS A 42 -25.93 -38.51 18.12
C HIS A 42 -26.15 -37.02 18.30
N THR A 43 -27.16 -36.48 17.61
CA THR A 43 -28.14 -35.56 18.19
C THR A 43 -29.42 -35.59 17.34
N LYS A 44 -30.55 -35.70 18.04
CA LYS A 44 -31.93 -35.77 17.55
C LYS A 44 -32.49 -34.38 17.21
N ASP A 45 -33.29 -34.37 16.16
CA ASP A 45 -34.54 -33.61 15.93
C ASP A 45 -34.65 -32.15 16.38
N SER A 46 -34.72 -31.25 15.40
CA SER A 46 -35.92 -30.43 15.21
C SER A 46 -36.03 -29.94 13.75
N THR A 47 -37.19 -30.18 13.16
CA THR A 47 -37.60 -29.94 11.78
C THR A 47 -37.90 -28.48 11.46
N LEU A 48 -37.56 -27.99 10.25
CA LEU A 48 -38.51 -27.40 9.28
C LEU A 48 -37.83 -26.90 7.97
N LYS A 49 -38.12 -27.64 6.88
CA LYS A 49 -38.35 -27.27 5.46
C LYS A 49 -37.37 -26.34 4.71
N SER A 50 -36.66 -26.92 3.74
CA SER A 50 -36.32 -26.27 2.46
C SER A 50 -36.95 -27.04 1.30
N ASN A 51 -37.68 -26.33 0.44
CA ASN A 51 -38.22 -26.85 -0.82
C ASN A 51 -37.10 -26.91 -1.87
N SER A 52 -37.03 -28.03 -2.59
CA SER A 52 -36.21 -28.23 -3.79
C SER A 52 -36.88 -27.62 -5.02
N LEU A 53 -36.04 -27.21 -5.99
CA LEU A 53 -36.28 -27.21 -7.45
C LEU A 53 -34.90 -26.94 -8.08
N ASP A 54 -34.15 -27.99 -8.38
CA ASP A 54 -34.10 -28.71 -9.67
C ASP A 54 -33.06 -28.13 -10.62
N SER A 55 -31.90 -28.78 -10.60
CA SER A 55 -30.84 -28.69 -11.59
C SER A 55 -31.11 -29.67 -12.73
N ASN A 56 -31.27 -29.16 -13.95
CA ASN A 56 -31.11 -29.95 -15.17
C ASN A 56 -30.70 -29.02 -16.32
N LEU A 57 -29.51 -29.21 -16.89
CA LEU A 57 -29.37 -29.73 -18.27
C LEU A 57 -27.90 -29.81 -18.72
N ASN A 58 -27.46 -31.05 -18.93
CA ASN A 58 -26.83 -31.61 -20.13
C ASN A 58 -25.68 -30.86 -20.84
N THR A 59 -24.52 -31.49 -20.79
CA THR A 59 -23.34 -31.25 -21.64
C THR A 59 -23.53 -31.86 -23.04
N LYS A 60 -23.44 -31.04 -24.08
CA LYS A 60 -23.12 -31.51 -25.45
C LYS A 60 -22.11 -30.57 -26.09
N ALA A 61 -20.97 -31.16 -26.47
CA ALA A 61 -19.89 -30.54 -27.19
C ALA A 61 -20.34 -30.07 -28.59
N MET A 62 -19.95 -28.85 -28.98
CA MET A 62 -19.86 -28.46 -30.39
C MET A 62 -18.58 -27.64 -30.64
N ASN A 63 -17.94 -28.04 -31.73
CA ASN A 63 -16.66 -27.64 -32.28
C ASN A 63 -16.76 -26.26 -32.98
N PRO A 64 -15.92 -25.25 -32.70
CA PRO A 64 -16.03 -23.97 -33.40
C PRO A 64 -15.34 -24.01 -34.77
N LYS A 65 -16.11 -23.74 -35.83
CA LYS A 65 -15.58 -23.28 -37.13
C LYS A 65 -15.39 -21.75 -37.07
N PRO A 66 -14.38 -21.19 -37.76
CA PRO A 66 -14.04 -19.77 -37.67
C PRO A 66 -15.05 -18.90 -38.42
N LEU A 67 -15.47 -17.79 -37.79
CA LEU A 67 -16.40 -16.83 -38.37
C LEU A 67 -15.62 -15.74 -39.12
N ASP A 68 -16.02 -15.56 -40.38
CA ASP A 68 -15.43 -14.71 -41.41
C ASP A 68 -15.63 -13.21 -41.12
N SER A 69 -14.57 -12.44 -41.29
CA SER A 69 -14.50 -11.01 -41.04
C SER A 69 -14.95 -10.22 -42.27
N GLN A 70 -16.26 -10.08 -42.49
CA GLN A 70 -16.80 -9.13 -43.47
C GLN A 70 -18.33 -8.92 -43.29
N SER A 71 -18.78 -8.29 -42.19
CA SER A 71 -20.15 -7.71 -42.14
C SER A 71 -20.44 -6.72 -40.99
N LEU A 72 -19.45 -5.98 -40.47
CA LEU A 72 -19.73 -4.94 -39.45
C LEU A 72 -18.95 -3.64 -39.64
N ILE A 73 -18.94 -3.13 -40.88
CA ILE A 73 -18.54 -1.75 -41.17
C ILE A 73 -19.63 -1.08 -41.99
N SER A 74 -20.59 -0.45 -41.29
CA SER A 74 -21.24 0.81 -41.71
C SER A 74 -22.42 1.14 -40.79
N GLN A 75 -22.17 1.42 -39.50
CA GLN A 75 -23.21 1.97 -38.64
C GLN A 75 -22.63 2.54 -37.33
N LEU A 76 -21.69 3.49 -37.39
CA LEU A 76 -21.38 4.31 -36.20
C LEU A 76 -20.51 5.55 -36.51
N PHE A 77 -20.92 6.42 -37.43
CA PHE A 77 -20.37 7.79 -37.45
C PHE A 77 -21.43 8.81 -37.88
N ASN A 78 -22.07 9.40 -36.87
CA ASN A 78 -22.65 10.73 -36.96
C ASN A 78 -22.47 11.39 -35.58
N PRO A 79 -21.78 12.54 -35.51
CA PRO A 79 -22.29 13.55 -34.59
C PRO A 79 -22.21 14.95 -35.20
N LYS A 80 -23.39 15.51 -35.48
CA LYS A 80 -23.66 16.93 -35.21
C LYS A 80 -24.21 17.03 -33.78
N PHE A 81 -23.87 18.15 -33.13
CA PHE A 81 -24.31 18.64 -31.81
C PHE A 81 -23.51 18.18 -30.58
N LEU A 82 -22.76 19.13 -30.02
CA LEU A 82 -22.60 19.31 -28.59
C LEU A 82 -22.41 20.80 -28.34
N ASP A 83 -23.50 21.44 -27.93
CA ASP A 83 -23.51 22.72 -27.23
C ASP A 83 -23.62 22.45 -25.72
N SER A 84 -22.97 23.33 -24.97
CA SER A 84 -23.20 23.73 -23.57
C SER A 84 -22.45 23.01 -22.41
N ASN A 85 -21.71 23.89 -21.72
CA ASN A 85 -21.43 23.99 -20.28
C ASN A 85 -20.25 23.21 -19.66
N SER A 86 -19.12 23.90 -19.55
CA SER A 86 -18.40 23.99 -18.27
C SER A 86 -17.74 25.36 -18.08
N ASN A 87 -18.05 25.98 -16.95
CA ASN A 87 -17.50 27.23 -16.45
C ASN A 87 -16.01 27.08 -16.12
N LEU A 88 -15.16 28.00 -16.59
CA LEU A 88 -13.95 28.47 -15.90
C LEU A 88 -13.46 29.78 -16.53
N LYS A 89 -13.44 30.84 -15.72
CA LYS A 89 -12.98 32.20 -16.07
C LYS A 89 -11.45 32.23 -16.24
N PRO A 90 -10.91 33.05 -17.17
CA PRO A 90 -9.62 33.68 -16.99
C PRO A 90 -9.75 35.19 -16.75
N LEU A 91 -8.96 35.66 -15.79
CA LEU A 91 -8.80 37.05 -15.39
C LEU A 91 -7.87 37.76 -16.39
N TYR A 92 -8.30 38.92 -16.88
CA TYR A 92 -7.50 39.80 -17.74
C TYR A 92 -6.45 40.58 -16.95
N SER A 93 -5.26 40.77 -17.53
CA SER A 93 -4.50 42.02 -17.40
C SER A 93 -3.72 42.37 -18.69
N ARG A 94 -4.36 43.27 -19.43
CA ARG A 94 -3.88 44.33 -20.34
C ARG A 94 -2.38 44.45 -20.63
N ILE A 95 -2.02 44.51 -21.92
CA ILE A 95 -1.06 45.50 -22.45
C ILE A 95 -1.59 46.09 -23.77
N ASN A 96 -1.52 47.43 -23.81
CA ASN A 96 -2.00 48.35 -24.84
C ASN A 96 -1.30 48.22 -26.20
N VAL A 97 -2.09 48.37 -27.26
CA VAL A 97 -1.62 48.79 -28.59
C VAL A 97 -1.94 50.28 -28.77
N LYS A 98 -0.98 51.07 -29.21
CA LYS A 98 -1.23 52.34 -29.92
C LYS A 98 -0.37 52.42 -31.19
N THR A 99 -1.11 52.53 -32.28
CA THR A 99 -0.82 52.83 -33.69
C THR A 99 0.11 54.01 -33.95
N LEU A 100 0.80 54.02 -35.10
CA LEU A 100 0.73 55.13 -36.06
C LEU A 100 1.19 54.75 -37.49
N ASP A 101 0.44 55.27 -38.45
CA ASP A 101 0.51 55.11 -39.91
C ASP A 101 1.74 55.74 -40.61
N SER A 102 1.86 55.36 -41.90
CA SER A 102 2.17 56.20 -43.08
C SER A 102 3.51 56.02 -43.81
N ASN A 103 3.39 55.41 -45.00
CA ASN A 103 4.28 55.43 -46.17
C ASN A 103 4.48 56.91 -46.65
N PRO A 104 5.59 57.36 -47.28
CA PRO A 104 5.83 57.01 -48.70
C PRO A 104 7.29 57.12 -49.26
N LYS A 105 7.45 56.59 -50.49
CA LYS A 105 8.32 57.04 -51.61
C LYS A 105 9.77 56.54 -51.75
N ILE A 106 9.91 55.71 -52.78
CA ILE A 106 11.08 55.49 -53.64
C ILE A 106 11.52 56.82 -54.30
N ARG A 107 12.84 57.08 -54.31
CA ARG A 107 13.53 57.90 -55.32
C ARG A 107 14.89 57.29 -55.65
N ASP A 108 15.10 57.05 -56.94
CA ASP A 108 16.39 56.78 -57.58
C ASP A 108 17.40 57.92 -57.38
N ILE A 109 18.67 57.61 -57.06
CA ILE A 109 19.82 58.44 -57.46
C ILE A 109 21.05 57.55 -57.76
N ASN A 110 21.33 57.45 -59.06
CA ASN A 110 22.63 57.35 -59.76
C ASN A 110 23.92 57.01 -58.98
N PHE A 111 24.53 55.89 -59.39
CA PHE A 111 25.96 55.62 -59.21
C PHE A 111 26.80 56.61 -60.03
N LYS A 112 27.44 57.56 -59.35
CA LYS A 112 28.60 58.29 -59.89
C LYS A 112 29.88 57.66 -59.37
N LEU A 113 30.69 57.18 -60.30
CA LEU A 113 32.07 56.77 -60.17
C LEU A 113 32.89 57.87 -59.46
N LEU A 114 33.55 57.54 -58.34
CA LEU A 114 34.60 58.35 -57.74
C LEU A 114 35.79 57.46 -57.40
N ASN A 115 36.96 57.93 -57.83
CA ASN A 115 38.27 57.27 -57.83
C ASN A 115 38.76 56.79 -56.45
N PRO A 116 39.58 55.71 -56.40
CA PRO A 116 40.14 55.19 -55.16
C PRO A 116 41.44 55.93 -54.84
N LYS A 117 41.49 56.65 -53.73
CA LYS A 117 42.73 56.96 -53.01
C LYS A 117 42.40 57.30 -51.56
N SER A 118 43.10 56.60 -50.66
CA SER A 118 43.13 56.72 -49.20
C SER A 118 41.85 56.39 -48.41
N LEU A 119 41.62 55.09 -48.16
CA LEU A 119 41.11 54.63 -46.85
C LEU A 119 41.93 53.39 -46.44
N SER A 120 42.40 53.39 -45.19
CA SER A 120 43.34 52.41 -44.63
C SER A 120 42.66 51.07 -44.27
N PRO A 121 43.41 49.94 -44.18
CA PRO A 121 42.83 48.60 -44.07
C PRO A 121 42.18 48.25 -42.72
N SER A 122 42.18 49.15 -41.73
CA SER A 122 41.78 48.81 -40.36
C SER A 122 40.29 48.97 -40.05
N PHE A 123 39.47 49.51 -40.97
CA PHE A 123 38.03 49.71 -40.73
C PHE A 123 37.10 48.70 -41.41
N LEU A 124 37.59 47.89 -42.36
CA LEU A 124 36.79 46.84 -43.02
C LEU A 124 36.81 45.49 -42.27
N SER A 125 37.72 45.33 -41.31
CA SER A 125 37.85 44.11 -40.48
C SER A 125 36.76 44.01 -39.40
N LEU A 126 36.31 45.14 -38.83
CA LEU A 126 35.44 45.12 -37.65
C LEU A 126 33.95 44.97 -37.99
N ILE A 127 33.51 45.40 -39.18
CA ILE A 127 32.11 45.25 -39.62
C ILE A 127 31.85 43.84 -40.17
N CYS A 128 32.83 43.21 -40.82
CA CYS A 128 32.72 41.81 -41.21
C CYS A 128 32.72 40.88 -39.99
N ALA A 129 33.46 41.19 -38.93
CA ALA A 129 33.44 40.39 -37.69
C ALA A 129 32.14 40.52 -36.91
N SER A 130 31.45 41.67 -36.92
CA SER A 130 30.21 41.87 -36.16
C SER A 130 28.95 41.42 -36.90
N VAL A 131 28.96 41.31 -38.23
CA VAL A 131 27.86 40.70 -39.02
C VAL A 131 28.00 39.16 -39.13
N LEU A 132 29.20 38.59 -39.01
CA LEU A 132 29.37 37.13 -39.03
C LEU A 132 29.00 36.43 -37.71
N LEU A 133 28.86 37.19 -36.61
CA LEU A 133 28.53 36.67 -35.27
C LEU A 133 27.02 36.60 -34.98
N THR A 134 26.17 36.85 -35.97
CA THR A 134 24.71 36.65 -35.89
C THR A 134 24.15 35.96 -37.12
N ILE A 135 24.89 35.00 -37.69
CA ILE A 135 24.29 34.01 -38.57
C ILE A 135 23.61 32.97 -37.67
N PRO A 136 22.28 32.83 -37.67
CA PRO A 136 21.63 31.72 -36.99
C PRO A 136 22.12 30.44 -37.67
N HIS A 137 22.71 29.52 -36.91
CA HIS A 137 23.07 28.15 -37.32
C HIS A 137 23.44 28.01 -38.80
N SER A 138 24.73 27.93 -39.12
CA SER A 138 25.15 27.27 -40.36
C SER A 138 24.37 25.95 -40.48
N ILE A 139 23.44 25.89 -41.44
CA ILE A 139 22.71 24.66 -41.79
C ILE A 139 23.77 23.74 -42.38
N SER A 140 24.49 23.03 -41.51
CA SER A 140 25.28 21.88 -41.92
C SER A 140 24.27 20.86 -42.42
N ALA A 141 24.42 20.40 -43.66
CA ALA A 141 23.60 19.30 -44.15
C ALA A 141 23.74 18.12 -43.19
N LYS A 142 22.61 17.53 -42.77
CA LYS A 142 22.61 16.36 -41.88
C LYS A 142 23.39 15.22 -42.54
N ASP A 143 24.31 14.60 -41.80
CA ASP A 143 25.12 13.49 -42.30
C ASP A 143 24.30 12.22 -42.51
N ASN A 144 24.74 11.39 -43.45
CA ASN A 144 24.17 10.05 -43.61
C ASN A 144 24.73 9.09 -42.55
N TRP A 145 23.93 8.10 -42.16
CA TRP A 145 24.35 6.97 -41.38
C TRP A 145 25.35 6.09 -42.16
N VAL A 146 26.27 5.45 -41.45
CA VAL A 146 27.27 4.54 -42.03
C VAL A 146 26.81 3.10 -41.87
N ALA A 147 26.68 2.36 -42.99
CA ALA A 147 26.51 0.91 -42.97
C ALA A 147 27.88 0.24 -43.19
N ILE A 148 28.39 -0.51 -42.21
CA ILE A 148 29.68 -1.19 -42.34
C ILE A 148 29.59 -2.28 -43.43
N GLY A 149 30.32 -2.11 -44.53
CA GLY A 149 30.46 -3.12 -45.60
C GLY A 149 29.80 -2.79 -46.95
N ASN A 150 29.81 -1.52 -47.39
CA ASN A 150 29.47 -1.03 -48.75
C ASN A 150 28.05 -1.29 -49.30
N ASP A 151 27.08 -1.69 -48.48
CA ASP A 151 25.67 -1.69 -48.89
C ASP A 151 25.02 -0.34 -48.57
N THR A 152 24.46 0.33 -49.59
CA THR A 152 23.90 1.67 -49.45
C THR A 152 22.51 1.64 -48.82
N LEU A 153 22.35 2.34 -47.70
CA LEU A 153 21.05 2.82 -47.21
C LEU A 153 20.37 3.61 -48.33
N ASP A 154 19.05 3.52 -48.46
CA ASP A 154 18.33 4.38 -49.41
C ASP A 154 18.38 5.81 -48.88
N THR A 155 19.06 6.66 -49.66
CA THR A 155 19.24 8.10 -49.41
C THR A 155 18.59 8.96 -50.50
N THR A 156 17.91 8.31 -51.45
CA THR A 156 17.42 8.93 -52.70
C THR A 156 15.94 9.28 -52.66
N THR A 157 15.17 8.62 -51.78
CA THR A 157 13.71 8.80 -51.69
C THR A 157 13.28 9.86 -50.68
N ASP A 158 14.19 10.27 -49.78
CA ASP A 158 13.96 11.31 -48.77
C ASP A 158 15.29 12.00 -48.45
N THR A 159 15.40 13.29 -48.73
CA THR A 159 16.65 14.04 -48.54
C THR A 159 17.05 14.14 -47.06
N ASN A 160 16.11 13.97 -46.13
CA ASN A 160 16.30 14.08 -44.69
C ASN A 160 16.30 12.72 -43.96
N ALA A 161 16.19 11.60 -44.67
CA ALA A 161 16.17 10.27 -44.07
C ALA A 161 17.15 9.29 -44.75
N ASN A 162 17.58 8.29 -44.00
CA ASN A 162 18.22 7.10 -44.49
C ASN A 162 17.32 5.91 -44.20
N LYS A 163 16.97 5.15 -45.24
CA LYS A 163 16.01 4.05 -45.14
C LYS A 163 16.66 2.69 -45.31
N VAL A 164 16.29 1.74 -44.46
CA VAL A 164 16.55 0.32 -44.61
C VAL A 164 15.30 -0.31 -45.24
N THR A 165 15.37 -0.62 -46.53
CA THR A 165 14.24 -1.11 -47.33
C THR A 165 14.28 -2.62 -47.60
N LYS A 166 15.42 -3.26 -47.31
CA LYS A 166 15.68 -4.70 -47.49
C LYS A 166 16.42 -5.27 -46.29
N ALA A 167 16.60 -6.59 -46.25
CA ALA A 167 17.38 -7.25 -45.22
C ALA A 167 18.88 -6.91 -45.33
N LEU A 168 19.48 -6.50 -44.21
CA LEU A 168 20.90 -6.27 -44.01
C LEU A 168 21.44 -7.30 -43.02
N THR A 169 22.18 -8.28 -43.52
CA THR A 169 22.75 -9.35 -42.69
C THR A 169 24.23 -9.08 -42.42
N ASN A 170 24.66 -9.22 -41.17
CA ASN A 170 26.02 -9.00 -40.68
C ASN A 170 26.55 -7.59 -40.95
N LYS A 171 25.64 -6.62 -40.89
CA LYS A 171 25.93 -5.19 -41.00
C LYS A 171 25.61 -4.49 -39.69
N GLN A 172 26.41 -3.47 -39.38
CA GLN A 172 26.12 -2.49 -38.35
C GLN A 172 25.78 -1.16 -39.03
N ILE A 173 24.73 -0.50 -38.55
CA ILE A 173 24.41 0.88 -38.91
C ILE A 173 24.91 1.79 -37.79
N SER A 174 25.67 2.84 -38.11
CA SER A 174 26.26 3.71 -37.09
C SER A 174 26.20 5.20 -37.39
N ALA A 175 26.04 5.96 -36.31
CA ALA A 175 26.21 7.40 -36.23
C ALA A 175 27.26 7.68 -35.15
N SER A 176 28.50 7.97 -35.55
CA SER A 176 29.65 7.84 -34.65
C SER A 176 30.56 9.07 -34.60
N GLN A 177 30.05 10.23 -34.98
CA GLN A 177 30.78 11.50 -35.02
C GLN A 177 29.93 12.59 -34.39
N THR A 178 30.57 13.66 -33.87
CA THR A 178 29.89 14.82 -33.27
C THR A 178 29.22 15.67 -34.35
N LYS A 179 28.10 15.18 -34.87
CA LYS A 179 27.38 15.76 -35.99
C LYS A 179 25.88 15.48 -35.88
N GLU A 180 25.10 16.25 -36.63
CA GLU A 180 23.68 15.97 -36.83
C GLU A 180 23.51 14.97 -37.96
N TYR A 181 22.78 13.88 -37.72
CA TYR A 181 22.49 12.84 -38.70
C TYR A 181 21.05 12.94 -39.19
N LYS A 182 20.83 12.47 -40.42
CA LYS A 182 19.50 12.27 -40.99
C LYS A 182 18.68 11.29 -40.16
N ASN A 183 17.36 11.34 -40.33
CA ASN A 183 16.45 10.38 -39.73
C ASN A 183 16.77 8.96 -40.17
N LEU A 184 16.61 7.97 -39.29
CA LEU A 184 16.78 6.56 -39.65
C LEU A 184 15.42 5.87 -39.67
N GLU A 185 15.04 5.30 -40.80
CA GLU A 185 13.82 4.50 -40.92
C GLU A 185 14.15 3.06 -41.32
N ILE A 186 13.77 2.08 -40.50
CA ILE A 186 13.73 0.67 -40.89
C ILE A 186 12.29 0.37 -41.30
N THR A 187 12.08 0.17 -42.59
CA THR A 187 10.74 -0.09 -43.16
C THR A 187 10.23 -1.49 -42.79
N ASN A 188 8.94 -1.78 -43.06
CA ASN A 188 8.33 -3.10 -42.78
C ASN A 188 9.05 -4.27 -43.49
N THR A 189 9.62 -4.02 -44.68
CA THR A 189 10.40 -5.00 -45.45
C THR A 189 11.90 -4.94 -45.14
N GLY A 190 12.34 -3.91 -44.42
CA GLY A 190 13.70 -3.75 -43.95
C GLY A 190 13.98 -4.62 -42.73
N SER A 191 15.20 -5.16 -42.65
CA SER A 191 15.66 -5.80 -41.44
C SER A 191 17.16 -5.62 -41.26
N ILE A 192 17.62 -5.65 -40.01
CA ILE A 192 19.04 -5.65 -39.66
C ILE A 192 19.26 -6.90 -38.82
N THR A 193 20.02 -7.86 -39.32
CA THR A 193 20.39 -9.08 -38.58
C THR A 193 21.89 -9.15 -38.46
N ASN A 194 22.46 -8.85 -37.30
CA ASN A 194 23.91 -8.88 -37.10
C ASN A 194 24.33 -10.11 -36.28
N THR A 195 24.99 -11.09 -36.90
CA THR A 195 25.46 -12.32 -36.24
C THR A 195 26.92 -12.25 -35.75
N ASN A 196 27.64 -11.15 -35.99
CA ASN A 196 29.09 -11.05 -35.75
C ASN A 196 29.47 -10.41 -34.40
N ALA A 197 28.68 -10.63 -33.34
CA ALA A 197 28.87 -10.06 -31.99
C ALA A 197 28.88 -8.51 -31.90
N ASN A 198 28.65 -7.81 -33.01
CA ASN A 198 28.58 -6.35 -33.09
C ASN A 198 27.15 -5.83 -32.90
N PHE A 199 27.01 -4.54 -32.58
CA PHE A 199 25.71 -3.86 -32.49
C PHE A 199 25.01 -3.84 -33.86
N ALA A 200 23.69 -3.99 -33.87
CA ALA A 200 22.88 -3.75 -35.07
C ALA A 200 22.83 -2.24 -35.37
N ILE A 201 22.61 -1.42 -34.33
CA ILE A 201 22.67 0.05 -34.40
C ILE A 201 23.62 0.57 -33.31
N ASN A 202 24.57 1.42 -33.69
CA ASN A 202 25.50 2.06 -32.76
C ASN A 202 25.49 3.59 -32.92
N ILE A 203 25.19 4.30 -31.85
CA ILE A 203 25.13 5.76 -31.82
C ILE A 203 26.09 6.25 -30.76
N GLN A 204 27.06 7.08 -31.15
CA GLN A 204 28.11 7.54 -30.24
C GLN A 204 28.71 8.89 -30.63
N ASN A 205 29.56 9.42 -29.74
CA ASN A 205 30.39 10.61 -29.96
C ASN A 205 29.57 11.89 -30.20
N ASN A 206 28.63 12.21 -29.31
CA ASN A 206 27.79 13.40 -29.37
C ASN A 206 27.00 13.56 -30.69
N ALA A 207 26.63 12.44 -31.32
CA ALA A 207 25.74 12.47 -32.47
C ALA A 207 24.36 13.01 -32.04
N THR A 208 23.75 13.84 -32.89
CA THR A 208 22.39 14.34 -32.72
C THR A 208 21.50 13.77 -33.81
N ILE A 209 20.36 13.19 -33.42
CA ILE A 209 19.41 12.56 -34.34
C ILE A 209 18.00 13.08 -34.02
N GLU A 210 17.27 13.50 -35.04
CA GLU A 210 15.89 13.93 -34.87
C GLU A 210 14.97 12.71 -34.66
N SER A 211 14.92 11.76 -35.60
CA SER A 211 14.09 10.56 -35.42
C SER A 211 14.74 9.25 -35.84
N ILE A 212 14.48 8.19 -35.08
CA ILE A 212 14.71 6.80 -35.47
C ILE A 212 13.39 6.06 -35.38
N THR A 213 12.95 5.45 -36.48
CA THR A 213 11.71 4.66 -36.55
C THR A 213 12.02 3.24 -37.02
N ASN A 214 11.72 2.26 -36.18
CA ASN A 214 11.78 0.85 -36.55
C ASN A 214 10.38 0.29 -36.80
N LYS A 215 10.08 -0.11 -38.04
CA LYS A 215 8.88 -0.86 -38.41
C LYS A 215 9.17 -2.31 -38.82
N GLY A 216 10.44 -2.65 -39.00
CA GLY A 216 10.92 -3.97 -39.42
C GLY A 216 11.52 -4.78 -38.27
N LEU A 217 12.50 -5.63 -38.60
CA LEU A 217 13.23 -6.45 -37.62
C LEU A 217 14.62 -5.88 -37.35
N ILE A 218 14.95 -5.68 -36.07
CA ILE A 218 16.32 -5.44 -35.60
C ILE A 218 16.72 -6.63 -34.73
N SER A 219 17.70 -7.39 -35.20
CA SER A 219 18.21 -8.58 -34.52
C SER A 219 19.73 -8.55 -34.43
N GLY A 220 20.28 -8.68 -33.22
CA GLY A 220 21.72 -8.81 -33.01
C GLY A 220 22.08 -10.09 -32.24
N SER A 221 23.31 -10.57 -32.42
CA SER A 221 23.87 -11.73 -31.72
C SER A 221 24.92 -11.36 -30.67
N GLY A 222 25.24 -10.07 -30.55
CA GLY A 222 26.26 -9.53 -29.64
C GLY A 222 25.76 -9.17 -28.25
N ASN A 223 26.60 -8.42 -27.51
CA ASN A 223 26.27 -7.98 -26.15
C ASN A 223 25.14 -6.94 -26.09
N HIS A 224 24.94 -6.17 -27.17
CA HIS A 224 23.86 -5.18 -27.30
C HIS A 224 23.31 -5.18 -28.74
N ASN A 225 22.01 -4.95 -28.96
CA ASN A 225 21.49 -4.73 -30.32
C ASN A 225 21.58 -3.26 -30.71
N ILE A 226 20.99 -2.40 -29.88
CA ILE A 226 21.00 -0.96 -30.05
C ILE A 226 21.81 -0.38 -28.89
N SER A 227 22.88 0.33 -29.21
CA SER A 227 23.76 0.97 -28.25
C SER A 227 23.80 2.47 -28.53
N ILE A 228 23.49 3.27 -27.51
CA ILE A 228 23.53 4.73 -27.55
C ILE A 228 24.48 5.19 -26.46
N ASN A 229 25.56 5.86 -26.83
CA ASN A 229 26.59 6.31 -25.90
C ASN A 229 26.92 7.78 -26.11
N THR A 230 26.59 8.64 -25.13
CA THR A 230 26.95 10.07 -25.20
C THR A 230 26.39 10.72 -26.47
N SER A 231 25.08 10.68 -26.68
CA SER A 231 24.41 11.17 -27.91
C SER A 231 22.98 11.63 -27.59
N SER A 232 22.39 12.45 -28.45
CA SER A 232 21.04 12.99 -28.27
C SER A 232 20.10 12.54 -29.39
N ILE A 233 18.91 12.07 -29.03
CA ILE A 233 17.87 11.64 -29.95
C ILE A 233 16.57 12.33 -29.57
N GLN A 234 15.94 13.07 -30.48
CA GLN A 234 14.66 13.69 -30.16
C GLN A 234 13.55 12.63 -30.09
N SER A 235 13.46 11.71 -31.05
CA SER A 235 12.48 10.62 -31.01
C SER A 235 13.04 9.26 -31.44
N PHE A 236 12.82 8.25 -30.61
CA PHE A 236 13.01 6.85 -30.95
C PHE A 236 11.65 6.14 -30.90
N GLU A 237 11.24 5.53 -32.01
CA GLU A 237 9.96 4.83 -32.14
C GLU A 237 10.17 3.40 -32.64
N ASN A 238 9.75 2.42 -31.83
CA ASN A 238 9.70 1.01 -32.22
C ASN A 238 8.26 0.55 -32.43
N ILE A 239 7.89 0.28 -33.68
CA ILE A 239 6.63 -0.32 -34.11
C ILE A 239 6.85 -1.80 -34.52
N GLY A 240 8.06 -2.13 -34.97
CA GLY A 240 8.46 -3.47 -35.36
C GLY A 240 9.00 -4.31 -34.20
N THR A 241 9.94 -5.20 -34.50
CA THR A 241 10.53 -6.13 -33.53
C THR A 241 12.00 -5.83 -33.32
N ILE A 242 12.41 -5.73 -32.05
CA ILE A 242 13.81 -5.72 -31.61
C ILE A 242 14.04 -6.99 -30.81
N THR A 243 14.96 -7.85 -31.24
CA THR A 243 15.25 -9.12 -30.56
C THR A 243 16.72 -9.50 -30.60
N ASN A 244 17.18 -10.38 -29.73
CA ASN A 244 18.53 -10.95 -29.81
C ASN A 244 18.51 -12.47 -29.91
N THR A 245 19.44 -13.02 -30.69
CA THR A 245 19.50 -14.48 -30.95
C THR A 245 20.33 -15.24 -29.92
N ASN A 246 21.24 -14.55 -29.23
CA ASN A 246 22.15 -15.11 -28.21
C ASN A 246 21.82 -14.59 -26.81
N THR A 247 22.49 -15.08 -25.76
CA THR A 247 22.44 -14.57 -24.37
C THR A 247 23.07 -13.18 -24.20
N GLY A 248 22.89 -12.31 -25.19
CA GLY A 248 23.35 -10.93 -25.20
C GLY A 248 22.88 -10.19 -23.95
N LYS A 249 23.73 -9.30 -23.43
CA LYS A 249 23.48 -8.65 -22.14
C LYS A 249 22.29 -7.68 -22.21
N PHE A 250 22.09 -6.97 -23.33
CA PHE A 250 21.04 -5.94 -23.48
C PHE A 250 20.42 -5.94 -24.88
N ASN A 251 19.11 -5.72 -25.03
CA ASN A 251 18.54 -5.43 -26.35
C ASN A 251 18.72 -3.94 -26.69
N PHE A 252 18.22 -3.07 -25.83
CA PHE A 252 18.29 -1.63 -26.01
C PHE A 252 19.08 -1.02 -24.84
N ASN A 253 20.19 -0.35 -25.14
CA ASN A 253 21.08 0.20 -24.12
C ASN A 253 21.44 1.65 -24.38
N ILE A 254 21.27 2.49 -23.37
CA ILE A 254 21.71 3.88 -23.38
C ILE A 254 22.67 4.13 -22.21
N THR A 255 23.76 4.84 -22.48
CA THR A 255 24.73 5.30 -21.48
C THR A 255 25.08 6.75 -21.78
N GLN A 256 24.98 7.67 -20.80
CA GLN A 256 25.27 9.10 -20.99
C GLN A 256 24.50 9.78 -22.14
N GLY A 257 23.39 9.19 -22.60
CA GLY A 257 22.60 9.70 -23.73
C GLY A 257 21.35 10.45 -23.29
N THR A 258 20.79 11.26 -24.19
CA THR A 258 19.50 11.93 -24.00
C THR A 258 18.50 11.44 -25.04
N ILE A 259 17.29 11.08 -24.63
CA ILE A 259 16.16 10.84 -25.54
C ILE A 259 14.95 11.65 -25.10
N ASP A 260 14.43 12.56 -25.93
CA ASP A 260 13.24 13.32 -25.54
C ASP A 260 11.99 12.42 -25.57
N LYS A 261 11.82 11.60 -26.60
CA LYS A 261 10.69 10.66 -26.70
C LYS A 261 11.12 9.27 -27.12
N PHE A 262 11.13 8.33 -26.18
CA PHE A 262 11.19 6.90 -26.44
C PHE A 262 9.77 6.33 -26.53
N SER A 263 9.45 5.62 -27.61
CA SER A 263 8.15 4.96 -27.79
C SER A 263 8.31 3.53 -28.29
N ASN A 264 7.63 2.60 -27.63
CA ASN A 264 7.52 1.21 -28.05
C ASN A 264 6.05 0.82 -28.19
N SER A 265 5.59 0.63 -29.43
CA SER A 265 4.29 0.03 -29.77
C SER A 265 4.43 -1.38 -30.33
N GLY A 266 5.64 -1.76 -30.75
CA GLY A 266 6.02 -3.08 -31.22
C GLY A 266 6.50 -4.03 -30.12
N ILE A 267 7.46 -4.88 -30.46
CA ILE A 267 7.99 -5.92 -29.58
C ILE A 267 9.47 -5.67 -29.32
N ILE A 268 9.88 -5.68 -28.05
CA ILE A 268 11.26 -5.80 -27.60
C ILE A 268 11.37 -7.12 -26.86
N ASP A 269 11.96 -8.14 -27.49
CA ASP A 269 12.08 -9.50 -26.96
C ASP A 269 13.56 -9.86 -26.75
N SER A 270 14.00 -9.84 -25.50
CA SER A 270 15.41 -9.99 -25.13
C SER A 270 15.64 -11.30 -24.41
N LYS A 271 16.72 -12.00 -24.72
CA LYS A 271 17.28 -13.05 -23.84
C LYS A 271 18.10 -12.46 -22.68
N GLY A 272 18.36 -11.15 -22.67
CA GLY A 272 19.07 -10.41 -21.62
C GLY A 272 18.18 -9.38 -20.94
N TYR A 273 18.72 -8.19 -20.66
CA TYR A 273 17.88 -7.04 -20.31
C TYR A 273 17.09 -6.60 -21.55
N GLY A 274 15.80 -6.30 -21.39
CA GLY A 274 14.99 -5.73 -22.47
C GLY A 274 15.49 -4.32 -22.82
N ILE A 275 15.37 -3.42 -21.86
CA ILE A 275 15.90 -2.06 -21.92
C ILE A 275 16.80 -1.81 -20.72
N ALA A 276 17.97 -1.21 -20.96
CA ALA A 276 18.87 -0.74 -19.92
C ALA A 276 19.21 0.73 -20.09
N LEU A 277 18.86 1.51 -19.08
CA LEU A 277 19.22 2.91 -18.92
C LEU A 277 20.39 2.97 -17.93
N GLN A 278 21.60 3.11 -18.46
CA GLN A 278 22.83 3.16 -17.68
C GLN A 278 23.12 4.60 -17.21
N PRO A 279 24.16 4.82 -16.38
CA PRO A 279 24.38 6.11 -15.73
C PRO A 279 24.41 7.32 -16.66
N ASN A 280 23.90 8.43 -16.13
CA ASN A 280 23.79 9.75 -16.77
C ASN A 280 22.92 9.74 -18.04
N THR A 281 22.00 8.77 -18.15
CA THR A 281 20.97 8.78 -19.19
C THR A 281 19.83 9.70 -18.78
N THR A 282 19.32 10.51 -19.72
CA THR A 282 18.11 11.32 -19.53
C THR A 282 17.05 10.92 -20.54
N ILE A 283 15.82 10.67 -20.09
CA ILE A 283 14.66 10.47 -20.96
C ILE A 283 13.54 11.42 -20.53
N THR A 284 13.04 12.26 -21.42
CA THR A 284 11.90 13.12 -21.09
C THR A 284 10.62 12.28 -21.04
N ASN A 285 10.31 11.53 -22.10
CA ASN A 285 9.12 10.68 -22.17
C ASN A 285 9.48 9.25 -22.59
N PHE A 286 9.27 8.30 -21.69
CA PHE A 286 9.34 6.87 -21.96
C PHE A 286 7.92 6.31 -22.10
N ASN A 287 7.53 5.86 -23.29
CA ASN A 287 6.18 5.35 -23.55
C ASN A 287 6.22 3.91 -24.05
N ASN A 288 5.53 3.00 -23.38
CA ASN A 288 5.34 1.63 -23.82
C ASN A 288 3.86 1.29 -23.98
N THR A 289 3.39 1.11 -25.22
CA THR A 289 2.07 0.54 -25.54
C THR A 289 2.18 -0.89 -26.09
N GLY A 290 3.38 -1.30 -26.48
CA GLY A 290 3.70 -2.64 -26.97
C GLY A 290 4.20 -3.60 -25.90
N THR A 291 5.11 -4.49 -26.28
CA THR A 291 5.70 -5.49 -25.38
C THR A 291 7.18 -5.26 -25.15
N ILE A 292 7.61 -5.29 -23.88
CA ILE A 292 9.01 -5.41 -23.46
C ILE A 292 9.14 -6.68 -22.65
N LEU A 293 9.97 -7.61 -23.13
CA LEU A 293 10.08 -8.95 -22.60
C LEU A 293 11.55 -9.34 -22.41
N ALA A 294 11.88 -9.87 -21.23
CA ALA A 294 13.17 -10.49 -20.93
C ALA A 294 12.99 -11.98 -20.63
N LYS A 295 13.53 -12.85 -21.50
CA LYS A 295 13.41 -14.32 -21.49
C LYS A 295 14.74 -15.01 -21.14
N GLU A 296 14.65 -16.30 -20.85
CA GLU A 296 15.75 -17.29 -20.98
C GLU A 296 17.04 -17.09 -20.14
N THR A 297 17.20 -16.05 -19.30
CA THR A 297 18.39 -15.87 -18.45
C THR A 297 18.14 -15.93 -16.95
N SER A 298 19.18 -16.37 -16.22
CA SER A 298 19.23 -16.37 -14.76
C SER A 298 19.40 -14.96 -14.19
N GLY A 299 18.36 -14.13 -14.25
CA GLY A 299 18.28 -12.88 -13.51
C GLY A 299 18.53 -11.60 -14.29
N ARG A 300 17.82 -11.39 -15.39
CA ARG A 300 17.82 -10.11 -16.12
C ARG A 300 16.44 -9.48 -16.08
N ASP A 301 16.43 -8.16 -15.96
CA ASP A 301 15.22 -7.37 -15.78
C ASP A 301 14.63 -7.00 -17.15
N ALA A 302 13.31 -6.87 -17.24
CA ALA A 302 12.70 -6.41 -18.49
C ALA A 302 13.10 -4.96 -18.78
N VAL A 303 13.07 -4.12 -17.73
CA VAL A 303 13.63 -2.76 -17.75
C VAL A 303 14.56 -2.57 -16.56
N TYR A 304 15.80 -2.17 -16.84
CA TYR A 304 16.84 -1.88 -15.85
C TYR A 304 17.21 -0.39 -15.90
N ILE A 305 17.08 0.31 -14.79
CA ILE A 305 17.28 1.76 -14.71
C ILE A 305 18.32 2.05 -13.62
N ASN A 306 19.44 2.65 -13.99
CA ASN A 306 20.57 2.86 -13.09
C ASN A 306 21.19 4.25 -13.30
N LYS A 307 21.04 5.13 -12.30
CA LYS A 307 21.55 6.52 -12.33
C LYS A 307 21.06 7.31 -13.55
N ALA A 308 19.78 7.13 -13.89
CA ALA A 308 19.14 7.82 -14.99
C ALA A 308 18.07 8.80 -14.48
N THR A 309 17.76 9.82 -15.28
CA THR A 309 16.67 10.77 -15.02
C THR A 309 15.56 10.53 -16.02
N ILE A 310 14.34 10.31 -15.55
CA ILE A 310 13.15 10.18 -16.39
C ILE A 310 12.11 11.19 -15.92
N GLU A 311 11.60 12.04 -16.82
CA GLU A 311 10.52 12.94 -16.45
C GLU A 311 9.19 12.16 -16.37
N THR A 312 8.78 11.52 -17.47
CA THR A 312 7.57 10.70 -17.50
C THR A 312 7.85 9.29 -18.03
N PHE A 313 7.47 8.27 -17.25
CA PHE A 313 7.46 6.87 -17.63
C PHE A 313 6.00 6.40 -17.73
N SER A 314 5.52 6.08 -18.93
CA SER A 314 4.17 5.60 -19.18
C SER A 314 4.17 4.18 -19.75
N ASN A 315 3.42 3.28 -19.13
CA ASN A 315 3.19 1.93 -19.60
C ASN A 315 1.69 1.65 -19.78
N GLU A 316 1.26 1.45 -21.01
CA GLU A 316 -0.08 0.96 -21.38
C GLU A 316 -0.02 -0.49 -21.93
N GLY A 317 1.18 -0.97 -22.27
CA GLY A 317 1.43 -2.32 -22.79
C GLY A 317 1.90 -3.32 -21.73
N LEU A 318 2.68 -4.31 -22.18
CA LEU A 318 3.26 -5.36 -21.34
C LEU A 318 4.75 -5.12 -21.09
N ILE A 319 5.16 -5.12 -19.81
CA ILE A 319 6.55 -5.23 -19.38
C ILE A 319 6.69 -6.50 -18.56
N LYS A 320 7.48 -7.46 -19.01
CA LYS A 320 7.58 -8.78 -18.38
C LYS A 320 9.00 -9.31 -18.32
N SER A 321 9.40 -9.79 -17.14
CA SER A 321 10.58 -10.66 -17.01
C SER A 321 10.16 -12.09 -16.70
N GLU A 322 10.67 -13.03 -17.50
CA GLU A 322 10.52 -14.47 -17.31
C GLU A 322 11.76 -15.10 -16.64
N GLY A 323 12.83 -14.33 -16.46
CA GLY A 323 14.08 -14.80 -15.86
C GLY A 323 13.89 -15.20 -14.39
N ASN A 324 14.59 -16.26 -13.95
CA ASN A 324 14.45 -16.82 -12.59
C ASN A 324 14.75 -15.84 -11.43
N ARG A 325 15.48 -14.75 -11.69
CA ARG A 325 15.72 -13.66 -10.74
C ARG A 325 15.43 -12.29 -11.37
N GLY A 326 14.76 -12.27 -12.52
CA GLY A 326 14.52 -11.06 -13.28
C GLY A 326 13.32 -10.31 -12.76
N VAL A 327 13.47 -9.00 -12.59
CA VAL A 327 12.41 -8.07 -12.14
C VAL A 327 11.68 -7.54 -13.38
N GLY A 328 10.41 -7.18 -13.24
CA GLY A 328 9.71 -6.44 -14.29
C GLY A 328 10.44 -5.13 -14.57
N ILE A 329 10.56 -4.29 -13.55
CA ILE A 329 11.31 -3.03 -13.61
C ILE A 329 12.18 -2.86 -12.37
N ASN A 330 13.48 -2.67 -12.57
CA ASN A 330 14.47 -2.50 -11.50
C ASN A 330 15.07 -1.09 -11.53
N ILE A 331 14.92 -0.35 -10.44
CA ILE A 331 15.25 1.08 -10.34
C ILE A 331 16.31 1.26 -9.27
N LEU A 332 17.56 1.49 -9.69
CA LEU A 332 18.71 1.54 -8.79
C LEU A 332 19.07 2.95 -8.30
N GLY A 333 19.92 3.00 -7.28
CA GLY A 333 20.46 4.20 -6.66
C GLY A 333 20.92 5.28 -7.64
N GLY A 334 20.54 6.53 -7.33
CA GLY A 334 20.82 7.70 -8.17
C GLY A 334 19.88 7.88 -9.36
N THR A 335 18.87 7.02 -9.51
CA THR A 335 17.79 7.19 -10.50
C THR A 335 16.71 8.12 -9.94
N SER A 336 16.16 8.99 -10.80
CA SER A 336 14.99 9.82 -10.48
C SER A 336 13.94 9.66 -11.58
N ILE A 337 12.69 9.36 -11.19
CA ILE A 337 11.52 9.37 -12.06
C ILE A 337 10.51 10.36 -11.48
N THR A 338 10.07 11.35 -12.27
CA THR A 338 9.11 12.35 -11.77
C THR A 338 7.70 11.75 -11.76
N ASN A 339 7.21 11.31 -12.91
CA ASN A 339 5.90 10.69 -13.06
C ASN A 339 6.03 9.28 -13.63
N PHE A 340 5.48 8.30 -12.92
CA PHE A 340 5.37 6.92 -13.39
C PHE A 340 3.88 6.60 -13.51
N GLU A 341 3.40 6.37 -14.73
CA GLU A 341 2.03 5.94 -15.02
C GLU A 341 2.02 4.49 -15.54
N ASN A 342 1.26 3.63 -14.88
CA ASN A 342 1.02 2.26 -15.34
C ASN A 342 -0.47 2.02 -15.56
N LYS A 343 -0.89 1.92 -16.82
CA LYS A 343 -2.23 1.45 -17.26
C LYS A 343 -2.20 0.02 -17.80
N GLY A 344 -1.02 -0.44 -18.20
CA GLY A 344 -0.77 -1.77 -18.73
C GLY A 344 -0.44 -2.80 -17.65
N THR A 345 0.35 -3.81 -18.02
CA THR A 345 0.81 -4.86 -17.10
C THR A 345 2.32 -4.81 -16.94
N ILE A 346 2.78 -4.76 -15.69
CA ILE A 346 4.17 -4.97 -15.30
C ILE A 346 4.22 -6.26 -14.48
N THR A 347 5.02 -7.24 -14.91
CA THR A 347 5.09 -8.52 -14.19
C THR A 347 6.45 -9.19 -14.22
N ALA A 348 6.74 -9.94 -13.16
CA ALA A 348 7.89 -10.84 -13.11
C ALA A 348 7.43 -12.25 -12.76
N SER A 349 7.91 -13.24 -13.52
CA SER A 349 7.53 -14.63 -13.32
C SER A 349 8.08 -15.23 -12.02
N ASN A 350 9.25 -14.79 -11.55
CA ASN A 350 9.91 -15.37 -10.37
C ASN A 350 10.63 -14.30 -9.52
N ASN A 351 10.17 -13.05 -9.56
CA ASN A 351 10.70 -11.96 -8.74
C ASN A 351 9.66 -10.84 -8.59
N THR A 352 10.06 -9.68 -8.10
CA THR A 352 9.24 -8.50 -7.90
C THR A 352 8.78 -7.85 -9.21
N GLY A 353 7.57 -7.29 -9.24
CA GLY A 353 7.05 -6.53 -10.38
C GLY A 353 7.84 -5.23 -10.59
N ILE A 354 7.79 -4.32 -9.62
CA ILE A 354 8.61 -3.10 -9.56
C ILE A 354 9.50 -3.14 -8.33
N TYR A 355 10.81 -3.04 -8.53
CA TYR A 355 11.79 -3.05 -7.44
C TYR A 355 12.57 -1.74 -7.43
N VAL A 356 12.38 -0.93 -6.39
CA VAL A 356 13.07 0.35 -6.19
C VAL A 356 14.19 0.17 -5.18
N ARG A 357 15.44 0.12 -5.65
CA ARG A 357 16.65 -0.11 -4.85
C ARG A 357 17.52 1.13 -4.78
N GLY A 358 17.15 2.07 -3.91
CA GLY A 358 17.84 3.36 -3.72
C GLY A 358 17.49 4.44 -4.74
N GLY A 359 16.65 4.14 -5.74
CA GLY A 359 16.10 5.13 -6.66
C GLY A 359 14.92 5.89 -6.06
N ILE A 360 14.51 6.99 -6.71
CA ILE A 360 13.38 7.82 -6.28
C ILE A 360 12.34 7.89 -7.40
N ILE A 361 11.09 7.59 -7.06
CA ILE A 361 9.92 7.92 -7.87
C ILE A 361 9.12 8.97 -7.09
N LYS A 362 8.84 10.12 -7.71
CA LYS A 362 8.03 11.16 -7.05
C LYS A 362 6.54 10.80 -7.04
N THR A 363 5.99 10.33 -8.15
CA THR A 363 4.61 9.88 -8.20
C THR A 363 4.47 8.63 -9.06
N LEU A 364 3.90 7.58 -8.48
CA LEU A 364 3.47 6.37 -9.18
C LEU A 364 1.94 6.35 -9.22
N ILE A 365 1.36 6.36 -10.42
CA ILE A 365 -0.06 6.14 -10.66
C ILE A 365 -0.22 4.75 -11.28
N ASN A 366 -0.91 3.86 -10.59
CA ASN A 366 -1.21 2.52 -11.08
C ASN A 366 -2.71 2.37 -11.35
N GLU A 367 -3.08 2.37 -12.63
CA GLU A 367 -4.42 2.02 -13.14
C GLU A 367 -4.47 0.58 -13.67
N GLY A 368 -3.31 0.01 -14.02
CA GLY A 368 -3.15 -1.32 -14.57
C GLY A 368 -2.80 -2.37 -13.51
N SER A 369 -1.95 -3.32 -13.91
CA SER A 369 -1.53 -4.45 -13.08
C SER A 369 -0.03 -4.43 -12.81
N ILE A 370 0.35 -4.57 -11.54
CA ILE A 370 1.73 -4.82 -11.10
C ILE A 370 1.74 -6.16 -10.36
N ILE A 371 2.39 -7.17 -10.94
CA ILE A 371 2.23 -8.56 -10.48
C ILE A 371 3.60 -9.25 -10.31
N SER A 372 3.85 -9.78 -9.12
CA SER A 372 4.81 -10.88 -8.95
C SER A 372 4.06 -12.21 -9.10
N ALA A 373 4.38 -12.96 -10.16
CA ALA A 373 3.65 -14.16 -10.54
C ALA A 373 4.31 -15.47 -10.03
N GLY A 374 5.40 -15.37 -9.27
CA GLY A 374 6.17 -16.54 -8.82
C GLY A 374 5.39 -17.44 -7.89
N ALA A 375 5.03 -18.64 -8.34
CA ALA A 375 4.17 -19.59 -7.62
C ALA A 375 4.66 -19.97 -6.22
N ASN A 376 5.97 -19.88 -5.95
CA ASN A 376 6.61 -20.41 -4.74
C ASN A 376 7.44 -19.40 -3.94
N SER A 377 7.35 -18.09 -4.21
CA SER A 377 8.16 -17.12 -3.46
C SER A 377 7.33 -16.34 -2.46
N THR A 378 7.66 -16.54 -1.19
CA THR A 378 7.14 -15.79 -0.04
C THR A 378 7.88 -14.46 0.18
N PHE A 379 8.93 -14.17 -0.61
CA PHE A 379 9.80 -13.00 -0.40
C PHE A 379 9.62 -11.89 -1.44
N TYR A 380 8.88 -12.14 -2.52
CA TYR A 380 8.74 -11.15 -3.59
C TYR A 380 7.45 -10.37 -3.48
N SER A 381 7.45 -9.21 -4.15
CA SER A 381 6.36 -8.25 -4.00
C SER A 381 5.84 -7.75 -5.33
N GLY A 382 4.61 -7.24 -5.35
CA GLY A 382 4.16 -6.45 -6.49
C GLY A 382 5.09 -5.23 -6.63
N ILE A 383 5.23 -4.50 -5.53
CA ILE A 383 6.19 -3.40 -5.38
C ILE A 383 7.09 -3.68 -4.17
N SER A 384 8.41 -3.56 -4.33
CA SER A 384 9.38 -3.62 -3.22
C SER A 384 10.26 -2.37 -3.20
N LEU A 385 10.43 -1.80 -2.01
CA LEU A 385 11.24 -0.60 -1.75
C LEU A 385 12.38 -0.99 -0.82
N GLU A 386 13.62 -0.91 -1.31
CA GLU A 386 14.81 -1.30 -0.56
C GLU A 386 16.01 -0.38 -0.77
N GLY A 387 17.00 -0.45 0.11
CA GLY A 387 18.30 0.21 -0.05
C GLY A 387 18.21 1.73 -0.16
N GLY A 388 17.25 2.36 0.54
CA GLY A 388 16.95 3.79 0.38
C GLY A 388 15.92 4.10 -0.72
N GLY A 389 15.36 3.08 -1.37
CA GLY A 389 14.38 3.23 -2.44
C GLY A 389 13.14 3.95 -1.95
N THR A 390 12.73 4.99 -2.66
CA THR A 390 11.62 5.86 -2.24
C THR A 390 10.58 6.02 -3.33
N ILE A 391 9.31 5.86 -2.97
CA ILE A 391 8.20 6.38 -3.77
C ILE A 391 7.46 7.42 -2.93
N GLU A 392 7.49 8.70 -3.31
CA GLU A 392 6.88 9.76 -2.49
C GLU A 392 5.35 9.64 -2.47
N ASN A 393 4.72 9.36 -3.61
CA ASN A 393 3.27 9.23 -3.72
C ASN A 393 2.90 8.02 -4.59
N ILE A 394 2.10 7.12 -4.04
CA ILE A 394 1.48 6.02 -4.79
C ILE A 394 -0.03 6.30 -4.85
N ILE A 395 -0.56 6.39 -6.06
CA ILE A 395 -1.99 6.45 -6.33
C ILE A 395 -2.37 5.15 -7.02
N ASN A 396 -3.06 4.26 -6.30
CA ASN A 396 -3.51 2.98 -6.84
C ASN A 396 -5.01 3.04 -7.16
N ILE A 397 -5.33 2.66 -8.39
CA ILE A 397 -6.68 2.47 -8.93
C ILE A 397 -6.81 1.05 -9.49
N GLY A 398 -5.69 0.47 -9.94
CA GLY A 398 -5.60 -0.89 -10.45
C GLY A 398 -5.18 -1.92 -9.40
N THR A 399 -4.47 -2.94 -9.85
CA THR A 399 -4.09 -4.11 -9.05
C THR A 399 -2.59 -4.15 -8.78
N ILE A 400 -2.22 -4.35 -7.52
CA ILE A 400 -0.87 -4.71 -7.08
C ILE A 400 -0.98 -6.06 -6.38
N ARG A 401 -0.32 -7.09 -6.91
CA ARG A 401 -0.47 -8.46 -6.40
C ARG A 401 0.85 -9.23 -6.34
N SER A 402 1.01 -10.03 -5.30
CA SER A 402 2.10 -11.00 -5.18
C SER A 402 1.67 -12.27 -4.45
N ASN A 403 2.49 -13.32 -4.55
CA ASN A 403 2.42 -14.47 -3.66
C ASN A 403 3.22 -14.29 -2.36
N GLY A 404 4.03 -13.24 -2.23
CA GLY A 404 4.62 -12.79 -0.98
C GLY A 404 3.84 -11.61 -0.42
N PHE A 405 4.31 -10.39 -0.73
CA PHE A 405 3.71 -9.15 -0.25
C PHE A 405 3.10 -8.33 -1.39
N GLY A 406 1.94 -7.69 -1.20
CA GLY A 406 1.44 -6.75 -2.21
C GLY A 406 2.45 -5.60 -2.41
N ILE A 407 2.73 -4.89 -1.31
CA ILE A 407 3.77 -3.86 -1.20
C ILE A 407 4.70 -4.23 -0.03
N ASP A 408 6.01 -4.17 -0.26
CA ASP A 408 7.03 -4.41 0.77
C ASP A 408 7.98 -3.21 0.90
N VAL A 409 8.30 -2.84 2.14
CA VAL A 409 9.25 -1.79 2.48
C VAL A 409 10.31 -2.38 3.39
N ALA A 410 11.53 -2.54 2.91
CA ALA A 410 12.62 -3.18 3.65
C ALA A 410 13.96 -2.44 3.47
N PHE A 411 14.98 -2.78 4.26
CA PHE A 411 16.36 -2.29 4.09
C PHE A 411 16.51 -0.78 3.82
N ASN A 412 15.90 0.09 4.63
CA ASN A 412 15.87 1.55 4.50
C ASN A 412 14.98 2.09 3.35
N GLY A 413 14.07 1.29 2.80
CA GLY A 413 13.03 1.75 1.88
C GLY A 413 12.00 2.65 2.56
N LYS A 414 11.28 3.44 1.75
CA LYS A 414 10.22 4.33 2.25
C LYS A 414 9.18 4.57 1.17
N PHE A 415 7.92 4.72 1.55
CA PHE A 415 7.01 5.51 0.75
C PHE A 415 6.42 6.68 1.56
N GLY A 416 6.02 7.74 0.87
CA GLY A 416 5.34 8.88 1.48
C GLY A 416 3.85 8.57 1.65
N ASN A 417 3.03 8.87 0.65
CA ASN A 417 1.58 8.66 0.73
C ASN A 417 1.13 7.52 -0.17
N LEU A 418 0.25 6.66 0.34
CA LEU A 418 -0.47 5.66 -0.47
C LEU A 418 -1.96 5.99 -0.46
N ILE A 419 -2.49 6.32 -1.63
CA ILE A 419 -3.92 6.60 -1.85
C ILE A 419 -4.48 5.49 -2.73
N MET A 420 -5.50 4.79 -2.22
CA MET A 420 -6.25 3.78 -2.98
C MET A 420 -7.66 4.29 -3.28
N LYS A 421 -8.02 4.35 -4.55
CA LYS A 421 -9.35 4.76 -5.04
C LYS A 421 -10.21 3.54 -5.37
N ASP A 422 -11.52 3.77 -5.60
CA ASP A 422 -12.46 2.69 -5.88
C ASP A 422 -11.97 1.73 -6.98
N GLY A 423 -12.06 0.43 -6.72
CA GLY A 423 -11.57 -0.65 -7.59
C GLY A 423 -10.12 -1.07 -7.32
N ALA A 424 -9.37 -0.33 -6.51
CA ALA A 424 -7.98 -0.62 -6.25
C ALA A 424 -7.78 -1.87 -5.38
N VAL A 425 -6.85 -2.73 -5.78
CA VAL A 425 -6.50 -3.95 -5.04
C VAL A 425 -5.02 -3.96 -4.71
N VAL A 426 -4.70 -4.23 -3.44
CA VAL A 426 -3.37 -4.61 -2.98
C VAL A 426 -3.48 -5.97 -2.29
N HIS A 427 -2.78 -6.98 -2.81
CA HIS A 427 -2.86 -8.34 -2.28
C HIS A 427 -1.50 -9.04 -2.20
N GLY A 428 -1.23 -9.69 -1.07
CA GLY A 428 -0.12 -10.62 -0.89
C GLY A 428 -0.58 -11.88 -0.15
N ASN A 429 0.00 -13.05 -0.40
CA ASN A 429 -0.38 -14.25 0.37
C ASN A 429 0.16 -14.20 1.81
N LEU A 430 1.23 -13.45 2.09
CA LEU A 430 1.64 -13.17 3.47
C LEU A 430 0.94 -11.92 3.95
N SER A 431 1.35 -10.75 3.45
CA SER A 431 0.73 -9.49 3.81
C SER A 431 0.35 -8.64 2.61
N GLY A 432 -0.78 -7.94 2.69
CA GLY A 432 -1.14 -6.93 1.68
C GLY A 432 -0.06 -5.86 1.62
N ILE A 433 0.28 -5.29 2.78
CA ILE A 433 1.42 -4.40 2.96
C ILE A 433 2.30 -4.91 4.10
N ALA A 434 3.61 -5.03 3.84
CA ALA A 434 4.61 -5.33 4.85
C ALA A 434 5.57 -4.14 5.02
N VAL A 435 5.72 -3.69 6.26
CA VAL A 435 6.66 -2.64 6.65
C VAL A 435 7.73 -3.30 7.49
N GLY A 436 8.89 -3.47 6.89
CA GLY A 436 10.02 -4.16 7.46
C GLY A 436 10.61 -3.48 8.70
N VAL A 437 11.54 -4.18 9.34
CA VAL A 437 12.21 -3.72 10.56
C VAL A 437 12.77 -2.30 10.42
N ASN A 438 12.42 -1.43 11.37
CA ASN A 438 12.83 -0.01 11.40
C ASN A 438 12.47 0.80 10.13
N GLN A 439 11.46 0.38 9.35
CA GLN A 439 11.00 1.10 8.17
C GLN A 439 9.79 2.00 8.48
N THR A 440 9.35 2.80 7.50
CA THR A 440 8.23 3.72 7.68
C THR A 440 7.18 3.53 6.60
N LEU A 441 5.95 3.25 7.04
CA LEU A 441 4.70 3.52 6.33
C LEU A 441 4.39 5.00 6.49
N GLY A 442 4.29 5.76 5.41
CA GLY A 442 3.71 7.11 5.54
C GLY A 442 2.18 7.06 5.59
N GLU A 443 1.51 8.12 5.13
CA GLU A 443 0.04 8.18 5.24
C GLU A 443 -0.62 7.19 4.28
N LEU A 444 -1.66 6.52 4.77
CA LEU A 444 -2.48 5.58 4.01
C LEU A 444 -3.92 6.06 4.00
N GLU A 445 -4.46 6.27 2.81
CA GLU A 445 -5.89 6.54 2.59
C GLU A 445 -6.47 5.52 1.61
N ILE A 446 -7.49 4.78 2.03
CA ILE A 446 -8.22 3.84 1.17
C ILE A 446 -9.71 4.19 1.14
N SER A 447 -10.27 4.25 -0.06
CA SER A 447 -11.67 4.64 -0.31
C SER A 447 -12.28 3.83 -1.45
N GLY A 448 -13.56 3.51 -1.34
CA GLY A 448 -14.37 2.85 -2.36
C GLY A 448 -14.75 1.42 -1.98
N ALA A 449 -15.99 1.03 -2.28
CA ALA A 449 -16.57 -0.25 -1.89
C ALA A 449 -15.87 -1.47 -2.52
N ASN A 450 -15.20 -1.25 -3.65
CA ASN A 450 -14.43 -2.28 -4.36
C ASN A 450 -12.94 -2.24 -4.04
N THR A 451 -12.53 -1.39 -3.09
CA THR A 451 -11.13 -1.19 -2.71
C THR A 451 -10.73 -2.11 -1.58
N LYS A 452 -9.60 -2.81 -1.74
CA LYS A 452 -9.16 -3.80 -0.76
C LYS A 452 -7.64 -3.88 -0.62
N ILE A 453 -7.17 -3.87 0.62
CA ILE A 453 -5.87 -4.40 1.02
C ILE A 453 -6.09 -5.78 1.64
N SER A 454 -5.35 -6.81 1.21
CA SER A 454 -5.47 -8.12 1.83
C SER A 454 -4.20 -8.95 1.88
N GLY A 455 -4.03 -9.64 3.01
CA GLY A 455 -3.02 -10.65 3.25
C GLY A 455 -3.62 -12.03 3.51
N GLY A 456 -2.90 -13.10 3.20
CA GLY A 456 -3.24 -14.41 3.76
C GLY A 456 -2.99 -14.48 5.26
N GLU A 457 -1.96 -13.79 5.75
CA GLU A 457 -1.69 -13.60 7.18
C GLU A 457 -2.19 -12.23 7.64
N ASN A 458 -1.64 -11.13 7.12
CA ASN A 458 -1.95 -9.79 7.63
C ASN A 458 -2.41 -8.83 6.54
N GLY A 459 -3.47 -8.07 6.74
CA GLY A 459 -3.81 -6.99 5.80
C GLY A 459 -2.65 -5.98 5.70
N ILE A 460 -2.25 -5.46 6.86
CA ILE A 460 -1.05 -4.64 7.04
C ILE A 460 -0.21 -5.22 8.19
N SER A 461 1.10 -5.36 7.99
CA SER A 461 2.04 -5.81 9.01
C SER A 461 3.13 -4.77 9.25
N LEU A 462 3.22 -4.29 10.50
CA LEU A 462 4.30 -3.45 11.00
C LEU A 462 5.28 -4.34 11.80
N GLN A 463 6.46 -4.59 11.23
CA GLN A 463 7.51 -5.42 11.83
C GLN A 463 8.28 -4.65 12.94
N PRO A 464 9.21 -5.30 13.66
CA PRO A 464 9.86 -4.69 14.80
C PRO A 464 10.49 -3.31 14.54
N GLY A 465 10.19 -2.34 15.41
CA GLY A 465 10.71 -0.97 15.31
C GLY A 465 10.19 -0.15 14.12
N SER A 466 9.30 -0.71 13.29
CA SER A 466 8.71 0.02 12.17
C SER A 466 7.76 1.12 12.64
N LYS A 467 7.52 2.09 11.76
CA LYS A 467 6.69 3.26 12.03
C LYS A 467 5.56 3.36 11.03
N ALA A 468 4.40 3.79 11.49
CA ALA A 468 3.30 4.17 10.62
C ALA A 468 2.70 5.52 11.03
N GLN A 469 2.28 6.28 10.02
CA GLN A 469 1.52 7.51 10.21
C GLN A 469 0.02 7.19 10.20
N LYS A 470 -0.80 8.12 9.71
CA LYS A 470 -2.25 8.02 9.70
C LYS A 470 -2.73 6.92 8.74
N ILE A 471 -3.69 6.12 9.18
CA ILE A 471 -4.43 5.15 8.35
C ILE A 471 -5.88 5.58 8.30
N THR A 472 -6.41 5.83 7.10
CA THR A 472 -7.80 6.23 6.86
C THR A 472 -8.47 5.24 5.92
N ILE A 473 -9.63 4.73 6.32
CA ILE A 473 -10.43 3.75 5.58
C ILE A 473 -11.85 4.29 5.46
N LYS A 474 -12.35 4.47 4.24
CA LYS A 474 -13.67 5.06 4.02
C LYS A 474 -14.43 4.47 2.84
N ASP A 475 -15.70 4.88 2.71
CA ASP A 475 -16.54 4.64 1.54
C ASP A 475 -16.66 3.16 1.12
N GLY A 476 -16.65 2.23 2.09
CA GLY A 476 -16.80 0.80 1.85
C GLY A 476 -15.49 0.02 1.69
N ALA A 477 -14.32 0.68 1.79
CA ALA A 477 -13.02 0.06 1.60
C ALA A 477 -12.66 -0.93 2.73
N LYS A 478 -11.81 -1.93 2.40
CA LYS A 478 -11.54 -3.05 3.30
C LYS A 478 -10.06 -3.33 3.49
N ILE A 479 -9.68 -3.65 4.73
CA ILE A 479 -8.39 -4.26 5.09
C ILE A 479 -8.68 -5.63 5.70
N GLU A 480 -8.09 -6.69 5.15
CA GLU A 480 -8.36 -8.06 5.58
C GLU A 480 -7.09 -8.90 5.73
N GLY A 481 -6.97 -9.66 6.81
CA GLY A 481 -5.93 -10.67 6.99
C GLY A 481 -6.45 -11.93 7.70
N GLY A 482 -5.81 -13.08 7.43
CA GLY A 482 -6.16 -14.36 8.05
C GLY A 482 -5.73 -14.51 9.50
N TYR A 483 -4.75 -13.72 9.96
CA TYR A 483 -4.35 -13.55 11.35
C TYR A 483 -4.87 -12.22 11.86
N SER A 484 -4.36 -11.11 11.31
CA SER A 484 -4.77 -9.76 11.70
C SER A 484 -5.15 -8.87 10.51
N GLY A 485 -6.13 -7.98 10.71
CA GLY A 485 -6.38 -6.92 9.72
C GLY A 485 -5.20 -5.95 9.68
N ILE A 486 -4.85 -5.41 10.85
CA ILE A 486 -3.64 -4.60 11.08
C ILE A 486 -2.86 -5.22 12.23
N ASN A 487 -1.59 -5.56 11.97
CA ASN A 487 -0.68 -6.15 12.96
C ASN A 487 0.46 -5.19 13.29
N LEU A 488 0.69 -4.93 14.58
CA LEU A 488 1.83 -4.20 15.11
C LEU A 488 2.63 -5.10 16.03
N TRP A 489 3.90 -5.34 15.69
CA TRP A 489 4.71 -6.31 16.39
C TRP A 489 6.04 -5.73 16.90
N ASP A 490 6.33 -5.98 18.17
CA ASP A 490 7.60 -5.74 18.86
C ASP A 490 8.26 -4.36 18.60
N ASN A 491 7.85 -3.36 19.38
CA ASN A 491 8.30 -1.97 19.30
C ASN A 491 7.93 -1.25 17.99
N ALA A 492 6.96 -1.78 17.23
CA ALA A 492 6.34 -0.99 16.17
C ALA A 492 5.63 0.24 16.78
N ASP A 493 5.57 1.34 16.03
CA ASP A 493 5.00 2.61 16.49
C ASP A 493 4.07 3.19 15.42
N LEU A 494 2.77 3.19 15.71
CA LEU A 494 1.77 3.85 14.89
C LEU A 494 1.35 5.15 15.60
N SER A 495 1.83 6.27 15.07
CA SER A 495 1.70 7.58 15.70
C SER A 495 0.59 8.46 15.14
N GLY A 496 0.08 8.13 13.95
CA GLY A 496 -1.12 8.76 13.40
C GLY A 496 -2.41 8.08 13.86
N ASP A 497 -3.55 8.68 13.56
CA ASP A 497 -4.84 8.06 13.86
C ASP A 497 -5.12 6.87 12.94
N ILE A 498 -5.85 5.87 13.46
CA ILE A 498 -6.56 4.86 12.67
C ILE A 498 -8.02 5.30 12.60
N ASN A 499 -8.43 5.83 11.45
CA ASN A 499 -9.80 6.29 11.22
C ASN A 499 -10.49 5.37 10.22
N ILE A 500 -11.61 4.77 10.62
CA ILE A 500 -12.46 3.99 9.74
C ILE A 500 -13.88 4.55 9.77
N SER A 501 -14.41 4.92 8.59
CA SER A 501 -15.73 5.52 8.48
C SER A 501 -16.51 5.04 7.26
N GLY A 502 -17.82 5.17 7.28
CA GLY A 502 -18.68 4.88 6.13
C GLY A 502 -19.15 3.44 6.06
N VAL A 503 -20.38 3.28 5.58
CA VAL A 503 -21.06 1.99 5.49
C VAL A 503 -20.25 0.99 4.67
N GLY A 504 -20.01 -0.18 5.24
CA GLY A 504 -19.29 -1.28 4.59
C GLY A 504 -17.76 -1.18 4.71
N SER A 505 -17.22 -0.06 5.20
CA SER A 505 -15.79 0.05 5.49
C SER A 505 -15.43 -0.93 6.60
N MET A 506 -14.34 -1.66 6.43
CA MET A 506 -14.04 -2.80 7.31
C MET A 506 -12.55 -3.02 7.56
N ILE A 507 -12.22 -3.31 8.82
CA ILE A 507 -10.99 -4.02 9.19
C ILE A 507 -11.37 -5.40 9.67
N LYS A 508 -10.84 -6.44 9.02
CA LYS A 508 -11.11 -7.84 9.36
C LYS A 508 -9.83 -8.61 9.65
N GLY A 509 -9.76 -9.16 10.87
CA GLY A 509 -8.77 -10.16 11.25
C GLY A 509 -9.33 -11.58 11.21
N GLY A 510 -8.45 -12.54 11.48
CA GLY A 510 -8.81 -13.95 11.60
C GLY A 510 -8.46 -14.50 12.98
N SER A 511 -7.37 -15.26 13.10
CA SER A 511 -7.00 -15.94 14.36
C SER A 511 -6.58 -15.01 15.50
N ASP A 512 -6.12 -13.80 15.18
CA ASP A 512 -5.59 -12.86 16.17
C ASP A 512 -6.62 -11.77 16.49
N ALA A 513 -6.64 -10.66 15.73
CA ALA A 513 -7.60 -9.58 15.92
C ALA A 513 -7.81 -8.72 14.67
N GLY A 514 -8.86 -7.90 14.65
CA GLY A 514 -9.02 -6.87 13.62
C GLY A 514 -7.83 -5.91 13.64
N ILE A 515 -7.52 -5.38 14.81
CA ILE A 515 -6.30 -4.64 15.13
C ILE A 515 -5.57 -5.37 16.25
N PHE A 516 -4.37 -5.85 15.98
CA PHE A 516 -3.50 -6.52 16.94
C PHE A 516 -2.27 -5.67 17.25
N ASN A 517 -2.06 -5.36 18.51
CA ASN A 517 -0.95 -4.56 19.01
C ASN A 517 -0.19 -5.38 20.07
N GLU A 518 0.95 -5.95 19.69
CA GLU A 518 1.76 -6.80 20.57
C GLU A 518 3.13 -6.16 20.82
N ASN A 519 3.43 -5.92 22.10
CA ASN A 519 4.66 -5.26 22.56
C ASN A 519 4.99 -3.95 21.80
N SER A 520 3.97 -3.24 21.32
CA SER A 520 4.10 -2.12 20.39
C SER A 520 3.26 -0.91 20.84
N ASN A 521 3.43 0.22 20.16
CA ASN A 521 2.81 1.48 20.54
C ASN A 521 1.80 1.96 19.49
N ILE A 522 0.61 2.31 19.95
CA ILE A 522 -0.38 3.09 19.20
C ILE A 522 -0.59 4.40 19.97
N THR A 523 -0.07 5.50 19.42
CA THR A 523 -0.18 6.82 20.07
C THR A 523 -1.27 7.70 19.46
N GLY A 524 -1.65 7.45 18.20
CA GLY A 524 -2.83 8.06 17.61
C GLY A 524 -4.14 7.37 18.04
N ASN A 525 -5.26 8.01 17.77
CA ASN A 525 -6.58 7.51 18.17
C ASN A 525 -7.06 6.40 17.23
N ILE A 526 -7.88 5.50 17.77
CA ILE A 526 -8.66 4.56 16.97
C ILE A 526 -10.10 5.08 16.94
N THR A 527 -10.54 5.55 15.77
CA THR A 527 -11.90 6.06 15.57
C THR A 527 -12.64 5.20 14.56
N ILE A 528 -13.79 4.65 14.97
CA ILE A 528 -14.71 3.91 14.12
C ILE A 528 -16.01 4.71 14.01
N SER A 529 -16.46 5.07 12.81
CA SER A 529 -17.66 5.89 12.61
C SER A 529 -18.54 5.51 11.42
N ASP A 530 -19.73 6.13 11.36
CA ASP A 530 -20.58 6.20 10.16
C ASP A 530 -20.90 4.85 9.49
N GLY A 531 -21.15 3.81 10.29
CA GLY A 531 -21.51 2.47 9.77
C GLY A 531 -20.33 1.56 9.45
N ALA A 532 -19.12 1.94 9.84
CA ALA A 532 -17.92 1.11 9.73
C ALA A 532 -17.95 -0.10 10.69
N THR A 533 -17.11 -1.10 10.40
CA THR A 533 -16.99 -2.31 11.24
C THR A 533 -15.54 -2.75 11.45
N ILE A 534 -15.20 -3.15 12.68
CA ILE A 534 -14.00 -3.96 12.98
C ILE A 534 -14.43 -5.32 13.51
N THR A 535 -13.82 -6.39 13.00
CA THR A 535 -14.15 -7.77 13.40
C THR A 535 -12.97 -8.74 13.28
N ALA A 536 -13.04 -9.87 13.99
CA ALA A 536 -12.15 -11.01 13.76
C ALA A 536 -12.83 -12.34 14.10
N THR A 537 -12.37 -13.43 13.47
CA THR A 537 -12.90 -14.77 13.77
C THR A 537 -12.51 -15.28 15.17
N SER A 538 -11.47 -14.71 15.77
CA SER A 538 -11.02 -14.96 17.14
C SER A 538 -11.95 -14.40 18.22
N GLY A 539 -12.94 -13.59 17.82
CA GLY A 539 -13.78 -12.81 18.72
C GLY A 539 -13.10 -11.55 19.28
N LYS A 540 -11.87 -11.22 18.86
CA LYS A 540 -11.16 -10.01 19.32
C LYS A 540 -11.12 -8.99 18.20
N ALA A 541 -11.87 -7.90 18.34
CA ALA A 541 -11.83 -6.85 17.33
C ALA A 541 -10.59 -5.96 17.50
N ILE A 542 -10.25 -5.61 18.74
CA ILE A 542 -9.04 -4.88 19.11
C ILE A 542 -8.35 -5.67 20.22
N TRP A 543 -7.06 -5.99 20.04
CA TRP A 543 -6.28 -6.72 21.04
C TRP A 543 -4.93 -6.03 21.29
N ASN A 544 -4.79 -5.50 22.50
CA ASN A 544 -3.58 -4.88 23.04
C ASN A 544 -2.92 -5.87 24.01
N ASN A 545 -1.74 -6.39 23.67
CA ASN A 545 -1.13 -7.56 24.33
C ASN A 545 0.34 -7.37 24.71
N GLY A 546 0.83 -8.19 25.64
CA GLY A 546 2.22 -8.17 26.09
C GLY A 546 2.54 -6.87 26.81
N ASN A 547 3.59 -6.15 26.38
CA ASN A 547 3.98 -4.85 26.91
C ASN A 547 3.45 -3.67 26.07
N ALA A 548 2.42 -3.91 25.27
CA ALA A 548 1.89 -2.91 24.34
C ALA A 548 1.27 -1.69 25.05
N THR A 549 1.37 -0.53 24.42
CA THR A 549 0.76 0.71 24.88
C THR A 549 -0.16 1.27 23.80
N LEU A 550 -1.40 1.56 24.19
CA LEU A 550 -2.38 2.30 23.40
C LEU A 550 -2.66 3.60 24.16
N SER A 551 -1.95 4.67 23.82
CA SER A 551 -2.09 5.97 24.49
C SER A 551 -3.06 6.91 23.80
N GLY A 552 -3.43 6.65 22.54
CA GLY A 552 -4.58 7.31 21.89
C GLY A 552 -5.92 6.81 22.44
N GLY A 553 -6.99 7.56 22.23
CA GLY A 553 -8.34 7.12 22.62
C GLY A 553 -8.90 6.06 21.67
N ILE A 554 -9.88 5.29 22.16
CA ILE A 554 -10.71 4.42 21.32
C ILE A 554 -12.11 5.04 21.27
N THR A 555 -12.55 5.49 20.10
CA THR A 555 -13.90 6.06 19.92
C THR A 555 -14.68 5.23 18.91
N ILE A 556 -15.84 4.72 19.31
CA ILE A 556 -16.80 4.07 18.42
C ILE A 556 -18.05 4.96 18.38
N SER A 557 -18.37 5.53 17.21
CA SER A 557 -19.38 6.58 17.08
C SER A 557 -20.34 6.33 15.93
N GLY A 558 -21.60 6.70 16.08
CA GLY A 558 -22.58 6.75 14.98
C GLY A 558 -23.42 5.48 14.83
N ALA A 559 -24.65 5.66 14.38
CA ALA A 559 -25.61 4.59 14.20
C ALA A 559 -25.09 3.55 13.20
N ASN A 560 -25.36 2.28 13.47
CA ASN A 560 -24.90 1.13 12.69
C ASN A 560 -23.38 0.92 12.64
N THR A 561 -22.58 1.74 13.34
CA THR A 561 -21.17 1.48 13.56
C THR A 561 -21.01 0.34 14.55
N LYS A 562 -20.18 -0.65 14.22
CA LYS A 562 -20.05 -1.88 15.01
C LYS A 562 -18.62 -2.28 15.29
N LEU A 563 -18.41 -2.75 16.51
CA LEU A 563 -17.28 -3.60 16.85
C LEU A 563 -17.83 -5.01 17.06
N GLU A 564 -17.51 -5.95 16.16
CA GLU A 564 -17.96 -7.34 16.24
C GLU A 564 -16.84 -8.18 16.86
N GLY A 565 -16.82 -8.20 18.20
CA GLY A 565 -15.79 -8.81 19.03
C GLY A 565 -15.44 -7.94 20.24
N ASP A 566 -14.50 -8.42 21.04
CA ASP A 566 -14.05 -7.76 22.27
C ASP A 566 -12.98 -6.70 21.99
N ILE A 567 -12.90 -5.72 22.89
CA ILE A 567 -11.70 -4.92 23.14
C ILE A 567 -10.94 -5.64 24.25
N VAL A 568 -9.76 -6.15 23.96
CA VAL A 568 -8.95 -6.93 24.91
C VAL A 568 -7.66 -6.20 25.25
N ASN A 569 -7.43 -5.95 26.53
CA ASN A 569 -6.18 -5.44 27.09
C ASN A 569 -5.60 -6.51 28.03
N ALA A 570 -4.43 -7.04 27.69
CA ALA A 570 -3.91 -8.27 28.29
C ALA A 570 -2.42 -8.19 28.67
N ASP A 571 -1.98 -9.13 29.49
CA ASP A 571 -0.61 -9.22 30.02
C ASP A 571 -0.17 -7.93 30.73
N ASN A 572 0.86 -7.22 30.29
CA ASN A 572 1.31 -5.96 30.90
C ASN A 572 0.84 -4.73 30.12
N ALA A 573 -0.14 -4.89 29.23
CA ALA A 573 -0.51 -3.88 28.26
C ALA A 573 -1.31 -2.73 28.91
N LYS A 574 -1.23 -1.56 28.28
CA LYS A 574 -1.79 -0.31 28.82
C LYS A 574 -2.70 0.37 27.82
N ILE A 575 -3.89 0.77 28.28
CA ILE A 575 -4.74 1.74 27.57
C ILE A 575 -4.74 3.03 28.38
N GLY A 576 -4.10 4.06 27.83
CA GLY A 576 -3.83 5.32 28.52
C GLY A 576 -5.00 6.31 28.51
N SER A 577 -5.82 6.25 27.46
CA SER A 577 -6.84 7.26 27.12
C SER A 577 -8.25 6.69 27.11
N GLU A 578 -9.24 7.57 26.91
CA GLU A 578 -10.66 7.24 26.98
C GLU A 578 -11.06 6.14 25.97
N ILE A 579 -11.94 5.24 26.42
CA ILE A 579 -12.72 4.34 25.58
C ILE A 579 -14.15 4.89 25.55
N LYS A 580 -14.59 5.37 24.40
CA LYS A 580 -15.87 6.07 24.23
C LYS A 580 -16.75 5.36 23.20
N ILE A 581 -18.00 5.11 23.58
CA ILE A 581 -19.03 4.52 22.70
C ILE A 581 -20.21 5.48 22.65
N GLU A 582 -20.45 6.08 21.50
CA GLU A 582 -21.40 7.17 21.33
C GLU A 582 -22.23 7.13 20.04
N LYS A 583 -23.26 7.97 19.98
CA LYS A 583 -24.14 8.27 18.85
C LYS A 583 -24.77 7.03 18.21
N GLY A 584 -25.13 6.03 19.01
CA GLY A 584 -25.84 4.83 18.56
C GLY A 584 -24.93 3.70 18.10
N ALA A 585 -23.63 3.77 18.41
CA ALA A 585 -22.68 2.72 18.11
C ALA A 585 -22.85 1.48 19.02
N SER A 586 -22.44 0.31 18.53
CA SER A 586 -22.54 -0.93 19.28
C SER A 586 -21.20 -1.69 19.32
N VAL A 587 -20.76 -2.03 20.52
CA VAL A 587 -19.74 -3.06 20.74
C VAL A 587 -20.47 -4.37 21.04
N ASN A 588 -20.52 -5.25 20.05
CA ASN A 588 -21.13 -6.59 20.11
C ASN A 588 -20.16 -7.61 20.73
N GLY A 589 -19.47 -7.19 21.78
CA GLY A 589 -18.55 -7.95 22.60
C GLY A 589 -18.45 -7.26 23.96
N GLY A 590 -17.38 -7.53 24.69
CA GLY A 590 -17.06 -6.87 25.95
C GLY A 590 -15.76 -6.08 25.88
N LEU A 591 -15.48 -5.41 27.00
CA LEU A 591 -14.15 -4.91 27.33
C LEU A 591 -13.50 -5.89 28.31
N VAL A 592 -12.36 -6.46 27.96
CA VAL A 592 -11.64 -7.43 28.79
C VAL A 592 -10.30 -6.85 29.21
N ASN A 593 -10.06 -6.75 30.51
CA ASN A 593 -8.79 -6.34 31.11
C ASN A 593 -8.26 -7.46 32.01
N ASN A 594 -7.17 -8.13 31.61
CA ASN A 594 -6.64 -9.30 32.31
C ASN A 594 -5.10 -9.27 32.44
N GLY A 595 -4.54 -10.28 33.09
CA GLY A 595 -3.09 -10.33 33.35
C GLY A 595 -2.67 -9.29 34.39
N ASN A 596 -1.68 -8.47 34.08
CA ASN A 596 -1.24 -7.29 34.83
C ASN A 596 -1.58 -5.98 34.08
N ALA A 597 -2.58 -6.02 33.19
CA ALA A 597 -2.89 -4.94 32.28
C ALA A 597 -3.63 -3.80 33.00
N SER A 598 -3.50 -2.58 32.48
CA SER A 598 -4.10 -1.38 33.07
C SER A 598 -4.83 -0.49 32.07
N ILE A 599 -5.99 0.04 32.48
CA ILE A 599 -6.78 1.05 31.76
C ILE A 599 -6.87 2.29 32.64
N SER A 600 -6.23 3.39 32.23
CA SER A 600 -6.26 4.65 32.99
C SER A 600 -7.29 5.65 32.48
N GLY A 601 -7.69 5.55 31.22
CA GLY A 601 -8.74 6.39 30.65
C GLY A 601 -10.13 5.95 31.07
N ASN A 602 -11.07 6.91 31.03
CA ASN A 602 -12.47 6.62 31.33
C ASN A 602 -13.08 5.68 30.29
N ILE A 603 -14.11 4.95 30.71
CA ILE A 603 -14.94 4.12 29.83
C ILE A 603 -16.33 4.76 29.83
N THR A 604 -16.74 5.33 28.70
CA THR A 604 -17.98 6.10 28.59
C THR A 604 -18.90 5.50 27.52
N ILE A 605 -20.16 5.24 27.89
CA ILE A 605 -21.19 4.69 26.99
C ILE A 605 -22.39 5.62 27.01
N ASP A 606 -22.77 6.17 25.87
CA ASP A 606 -23.92 7.06 25.79
C ASP A 606 -25.28 6.33 25.78
N GLU A 607 -26.36 7.12 25.85
CA GLU A 607 -27.74 6.64 25.98
C GLU A 607 -28.19 5.68 24.86
N SER A 608 -27.77 5.98 23.64
CA SER A 608 -28.14 5.23 22.44
C SER A 608 -27.16 4.09 22.11
N SER A 609 -26.03 4.04 22.80
CA SER A 609 -24.91 3.16 22.49
C SER A 609 -24.88 1.93 23.38
N LYS A 610 -24.13 0.92 22.97
CA LYS A 610 -24.12 -0.39 23.61
C LYS A 610 -22.72 -0.94 23.85
N LEU A 611 -22.50 -1.46 25.06
CA LEU A 611 -21.40 -2.35 25.43
C LEU A 611 -21.98 -3.50 26.26
N ASN A 612 -21.73 -4.76 25.87
CA ASN A 612 -22.37 -5.88 26.59
C ASN A 612 -21.81 -6.04 28.01
N SER A 613 -20.49 -5.96 28.17
CA SER A 613 -19.85 -6.24 29.44
C SER A 613 -18.47 -5.61 29.60
N ILE A 614 -18.05 -5.51 30.85
CA ILE A 614 -16.68 -5.25 31.27
C ILE A 614 -16.24 -6.42 32.15
N THR A 615 -15.14 -7.05 31.79
CA THR A 615 -14.53 -8.14 32.57
C THR A 615 -13.14 -7.70 33.01
N ASN A 616 -12.95 -7.47 34.30
CA ASN A 616 -11.66 -7.09 34.88
C ASN A 616 -11.14 -8.20 35.78
N THR A 617 -10.11 -8.92 35.32
CA THR A 617 -9.42 -9.97 36.07
C THR A 617 -7.94 -9.66 36.27
N SER A 618 -7.53 -8.42 35.96
CA SER A 618 -6.14 -8.00 36.10
C SER A 618 -5.70 -7.99 37.57
N SER A 619 -4.52 -8.54 37.81
CA SER A 619 -3.82 -8.54 39.11
C SER A 619 -3.12 -7.22 39.41
N ASN A 620 -3.15 -6.26 38.48
CA ASN A 620 -2.59 -4.94 38.67
C ASN A 620 -3.42 -4.14 39.69
N ALA A 621 -2.75 -3.53 40.67
CA ALA A 621 -3.41 -2.65 41.65
C ALA A 621 -4.10 -1.44 40.99
N ASN A 622 -3.60 -1.01 39.82
CA ASN A 622 -4.13 0.07 38.98
C ASN A 622 -4.82 -0.50 37.72
N ALA A 623 -5.45 -1.66 37.82
CA ALA A 623 -6.06 -2.36 36.69
C ALA A 623 -7.06 -1.50 35.91
N ILE A 624 -8.02 -0.85 36.58
CA ILE A 624 -8.86 0.18 35.95
C ILE A 624 -8.89 1.39 36.89
N THR A 625 -8.22 2.48 36.53
CA THR A 625 -8.24 3.72 37.32
C THR A 625 -9.18 4.78 36.74
N GLY A 626 -9.51 4.67 35.45
CA GLY A 626 -10.53 5.50 34.83
C GLY A 626 -11.92 5.17 35.37
N SER A 627 -12.82 6.16 35.36
CA SER A 627 -14.22 5.93 35.73
C SER A 627 -14.96 5.17 34.64
N ILE A 628 -15.91 4.35 35.03
CA ILE A 628 -16.86 3.67 34.15
C ILE A 628 -18.18 4.45 34.23
N GLU A 629 -18.62 5.07 33.15
CA GLU A 629 -19.89 5.80 33.08
C GLU A 629 -20.76 5.24 31.96
N THR A 630 -21.97 4.79 32.32
CA THR A 630 -22.98 4.37 31.34
C THR A 630 -24.24 5.21 31.43
N LYS A 631 -24.71 5.70 30.29
CA LYS A 631 -26.04 6.30 30.11
C LYS A 631 -26.95 5.37 29.33
N SER A 632 -26.43 4.21 28.92
CA SER A 632 -27.04 3.31 27.96
C SER A 632 -28.45 2.89 28.34
N SER A 633 -29.30 2.81 27.32
CA SER A 633 -30.59 2.11 27.35
C SER A 633 -30.45 0.59 27.24
N THR A 634 -29.23 0.05 27.18
CA THR A 634 -28.93 -1.39 27.20
C THR A 634 -28.21 -1.80 28.49
N PRO A 635 -28.49 -3.01 29.01
CA PRO A 635 -27.84 -3.46 30.25
C PRO A 635 -26.32 -3.52 30.14
N LEU A 636 -25.64 -3.16 31.23
CA LEU A 636 -24.19 -3.31 31.35
C LEU A 636 -23.88 -4.29 32.49
N ALA A 637 -23.12 -5.33 32.17
CA ALA A 637 -22.58 -6.27 33.16
C ALA A 637 -21.10 -6.01 33.44
N ILE A 638 -20.75 -5.80 34.71
CA ILE A 638 -19.37 -5.66 35.17
C ILE A 638 -19.01 -6.89 36.01
N SER A 639 -18.01 -7.65 35.57
CA SER A 639 -17.43 -8.78 36.30
C SER A 639 -16.03 -8.41 36.74
N ASN A 640 -15.82 -8.25 38.05
CA ASN A 640 -14.57 -7.79 38.62
C ASN A 640 -13.98 -8.81 39.61
N SER A 641 -12.76 -9.26 39.34
CA SER A 641 -11.88 -9.94 40.31
C SER A 641 -10.54 -9.23 40.49
N GLY A 642 -10.34 -8.10 39.80
CA GLY A 642 -9.18 -7.21 39.89
C GLY A 642 -9.49 -5.91 40.62
N SER A 643 -8.69 -4.86 40.36
CA SER A 643 -8.89 -3.53 40.96
C SER A 643 -9.63 -2.56 40.01
N ILE A 644 -10.71 -1.95 40.49
CA ILE A 644 -11.37 -0.80 39.86
C ILE A 644 -11.25 0.38 40.84
N GLY A 645 -10.35 1.31 40.56
CA GLY A 645 -10.13 2.50 41.37
C GLY A 645 -11.03 3.69 41.00
N GLY A 646 -11.49 3.76 39.75
CA GLY A 646 -12.41 4.80 39.28
C GLY A 646 -13.85 4.57 39.74
N ASP A 647 -14.69 5.61 39.63
CA ASP A 647 -16.12 5.49 39.96
C ASP A 647 -16.85 4.61 38.93
N ILE A 648 -17.93 3.96 39.36
CA ILE A 648 -18.88 3.28 38.49
C ILE A 648 -20.20 4.06 38.53
N LYS A 649 -20.54 4.71 37.41
CA LYS A 649 -21.68 5.63 37.32
C LYS A 649 -22.70 5.14 36.31
N THR A 650 -23.97 5.15 36.69
CA THR A 650 -25.07 5.02 35.73
C THR A 650 -26.05 6.18 35.83
N ALA A 651 -26.37 6.77 34.68
CA ALA A 651 -27.49 7.71 34.53
C ALA A 651 -28.52 7.22 33.51
N GLY A 652 -28.37 5.98 33.03
CA GLY A 652 -29.32 5.32 32.13
C GLY A 652 -30.49 4.69 32.88
N ASN A 653 -31.37 4.05 32.12
CA ASN A 653 -32.55 3.33 32.64
C ASN A 653 -32.40 1.80 32.56
N ALA A 654 -31.33 1.30 31.96
CA ALA A 654 -31.09 -0.14 31.83
C ALA A 654 -30.30 -0.70 33.00
N GLU A 655 -30.46 -2.00 33.27
CA GLU A 655 -29.84 -2.67 34.41
C GLU A 655 -28.31 -2.49 34.43
N LEU A 656 -27.79 -2.08 35.58
CA LEU A 656 -26.37 -2.15 35.89
C LEU A 656 -26.13 -3.31 36.84
N LYS A 657 -25.45 -4.34 36.35
CA LYS A 657 -25.09 -5.53 37.14
C LYS A 657 -23.61 -5.53 37.45
N ILE A 658 -23.26 -5.56 38.72
CA ILE A 658 -21.87 -5.62 39.21
C ILE A 658 -21.69 -6.91 39.99
N ASN A 659 -20.77 -7.75 39.53
CA ASN A 659 -20.30 -8.93 40.23
C ASN A 659 -18.84 -8.69 40.63
N ASN A 660 -18.60 -8.44 41.91
CA ASN A 660 -17.28 -8.28 42.50
C ASN A 660 -16.95 -9.55 43.30
N SER A 661 -15.94 -10.32 42.90
CA SER A 661 -15.65 -11.64 43.46
C SER A 661 -14.15 -11.91 43.59
N GLY A 662 -13.78 -13.06 44.15
CA GLY A 662 -12.38 -13.43 44.39
C GLY A 662 -11.66 -12.42 45.32
N SER A 663 -10.62 -11.78 44.79
CA SER A 663 -9.87 -10.69 45.45
C SER A 663 -10.22 -9.31 44.88
N GLY A 664 -11.35 -9.18 44.19
CA GLY A 664 -11.77 -7.96 43.53
C GLY A 664 -11.92 -6.79 44.49
N SER A 665 -11.48 -5.60 44.06
CA SER A 665 -11.59 -4.36 44.83
C SER A 665 -12.23 -3.28 43.97
N ILE A 666 -13.29 -2.64 44.50
CA ILE A 666 -13.89 -1.43 43.94
C ILE A 666 -13.59 -0.29 44.92
N GLY A 667 -12.66 0.59 44.53
CA GLY A 667 -12.21 1.74 45.30
C GLY A 667 -13.05 3.01 45.07
N GLY A 668 -13.51 3.23 43.84
CA GLY A 668 -14.37 4.36 43.49
C GLY A 668 -15.82 4.15 43.92
N SER A 669 -16.61 5.22 43.90
CA SER A 669 -18.01 5.15 44.30
C SER A 669 -18.87 4.48 43.22
N ILE A 670 -19.91 3.76 43.62
CA ILE A 670 -20.95 3.24 42.74
C ILE A 670 -22.12 4.20 42.83
N THR A 671 -22.35 4.99 41.79
CA THR A 671 -23.37 6.05 41.78
C THR A 671 -24.43 5.78 40.72
N ALA A 672 -25.69 5.95 41.07
CA ALA A 672 -26.80 5.86 40.12
C ALA A 672 -27.80 7.00 40.30
N SER A 673 -27.93 7.83 39.25
CA SER A 673 -28.87 8.94 39.20
C SER A 673 -30.03 8.73 38.23
N GLY A 674 -29.93 7.73 37.35
CA GLY A 674 -31.02 7.29 36.46
C GLY A 674 -31.88 6.20 37.11
N ASN A 675 -32.97 5.83 36.45
CA ASN A 675 -33.90 4.78 36.93
C ASN A 675 -33.45 3.36 36.50
N ALA A 676 -32.14 3.10 36.52
CA ALA A 676 -31.56 1.79 36.24
C ALA A 676 -31.72 0.87 37.46
N PRO A 677 -32.27 -0.35 37.31
CA PRO A 677 -32.14 -1.38 38.35
C PRO A 677 -30.66 -1.69 38.60
N ILE A 678 -30.26 -1.78 39.87
CA ILE A 678 -28.87 -2.02 40.25
C ILE A 678 -28.79 -3.34 41.01
N SER A 679 -27.93 -4.24 40.54
CA SER A 679 -27.61 -5.48 41.24
C SER A 679 -26.12 -5.54 41.54
N ILE A 680 -25.74 -5.52 42.81
CA ILE A 680 -24.37 -5.66 43.28
C ILE A 680 -24.25 -7.00 44.01
N THR A 681 -23.43 -7.90 43.49
CA THR A 681 -22.98 -9.11 44.18
C THR A 681 -21.53 -8.90 44.59
N ASN A 682 -21.25 -8.89 45.88
CA ASN A 682 -19.92 -8.83 46.46
C ASN A 682 -19.66 -10.16 47.20
N SER A 683 -18.75 -10.98 46.70
CA SER A 683 -18.55 -12.36 47.18
C SER A 683 -17.07 -12.71 47.43
N ASP A 684 -16.84 -13.90 47.97
CA ASP A 684 -15.51 -14.42 48.29
C ASP A 684 -14.74 -13.51 49.27
N ASN A 685 -13.59 -12.95 48.88
CA ASN A 685 -12.82 -12.01 49.70
C ASN A 685 -12.85 -10.59 49.10
N ALA A 686 -13.85 -10.31 48.26
CA ALA A 686 -13.92 -9.07 47.51
C ALA A 686 -14.32 -7.88 48.40
N LYS A 687 -13.88 -6.70 48.00
CA LYS A 687 -14.04 -5.45 48.75
C LYS A 687 -14.70 -4.37 47.92
N VAL A 688 -15.68 -3.69 48.49
CA VAL A 688 -16.17 -2.39 48.02
C VAL A 688 -15.83 -1.34 49.07
N ALA A 689 -15.08 -0.32 48.67
CA ALA A 689 -14.56 0.74 49.55
C ALA A 689 -15.16 2.12 49.26
N GLY A 690 -15.50 2.43 48.01
CA GLY A 690 -16.21 3.67 47.65
C GLY A 690 -17.72 3.56 47.86
N ASN A 691 -18.38 4.67 48.19
CA ASN A 691 -19.80 4.71 48.57
C ASN A 691 -20.72 4.07 47.52
N ILE A 692 -21.85 3.51 47.96
CA ILE A 692 -22.94 3.09 47.09
C ILE A 692 -24.05 4.13 47.23
N GLU A 693 -24.21 4.98 46.22
CA GLU A 693 -25.10 6.13 46.26
C GLU A 693 -26.13 6.05 45.13
N VAL A 694 -27.40 5.95 45.48
CA VAL A 694 -28.50 5.84 44.52
C VAL A 694 -29.54 6.91 44.81
N SER A 695 -29.87 7.68 43.78
CA SER A 695 -30.96 8.67 43.81
C SER A 695 -32.06 8.37 42.80
N GLY A 696 -31.89 7.35 41.95
CA GLY A 696 -32.93 6.85 41.06
C GLY A 696 -33.99 6.04 41.79
N ASP A 697 -35.16 5.91 41.16
CA ASP A 697 -36.35 5.27 41.76
C ASP A 697 -36.42 3.75 41.51
N ALA A 698 -35.43 3.18 40.82
CA ALA A 698 -35.40 1.75 40.53
C ALA A 698 -34.89 0.92 41.72
N PRO A 699 -35.27 -0.37 41.81
CA PRO A 699 -34.81 -1.24 42.88
C PRO A 699 -33.29 -1.42 42.92
N ILE A 700 -32.76 -1.51 44.13
CA ILE A 700 -31.35 -1.78 44.41
C ILE A 700 -31.27 -3.11 45.16
N VAL A 701 -30.48 -4.03 44.62
CA VAL A 701 -30.21 -5.33 45.25
C VAL A 701 -28.72 -5.43 45.53
N ILE A 702 -28.36 -5.60 46.80
CA ILE A 702 -26.99 -5.81 47.25
C ILE A 702 -26.91 -7.15 47.96
N LYS A 703 -26.01 -8.01 47.49
CA LYS A 703 -25.68 -9.28 48.12
C LYS A 703 -24.23 -9.26 48.54
N ASN A 704 -23.98 -9.37 49.84
CA ASN A 704 -22.65 -9.47 50.42
C ASN A 704 -22.48 -10.87 51.03
N GLU A 705 -21.62 -11.68 50.43
CA GLU A 705 -21.56 -13.12 50.68
C GLU A 705 -20.12 -13.61 50.92
N GLY A 706 -19.95 -14.77 51.56
CA GLY A 706 -18.62 -15.36 51.78
C GLY A 706 -17.84 -14.64 52.89
N ASN A 707 -16.65 -14.12 52.59
CA ASN A 707 -15.83 -13.27 53.47
C ASN A 707 -15.76 -11.82 52.96
N ALA A 708 -16.69 -11.42 52.09
CA ALA A 708 -16.63 -10.16 51.38
C ALA A 708 -16.90 -8.96 52.32
N THR A 709 -16.36 -7.80 51.97
CA THR A 709 -16.41 -6.61 52.82
C THR A 709 -17.00 -5.41 52.09
N LEU A 710 -18.04 -4.81 52.67
CA LEU A 710 -18.56 -3.49 52.31
C LEU A 710 -18.09 -2.48 53.36
N GLN A 711 -17.14 -1.60 53.03
CA GLN A 711 -16.70 -0.48 53.89
C GLN A 711 -17.45 0.82 53.61
N SER A 712 -18.20 0.83 52.53
CA SER A 712 -18.77 1.96 51.85
C SER A 712 -20.14 2.34 52.37
N ASP A 713 -20.39 3.61 52.71
CA ASP A 713 -21.76 4.04 53.04
C ASP A 713 -22.73 3.66 51.90
N ILE A 714 -23.87 3.10 52.29
CA ILE A 714 -24.96 2.73 51.39
C ILE A 714 -26.05 3.77 51.57
N ILE A 715 -26.24 4.62 50.56
CA ILE A 715 -27.18 5.74 50.59
C ILE A 715 -28.18 5.54 49.46
N ASN A 716 -29.42 5.22 49.80
CA ASN A 716 -30.55 5.22 48.88
C ASN A 716 -31.45 6.41 49.19
N SER A 717 -31.38 7.44 48.35
CA SER A 717 -32.22 8.65 48.44
C SER A 717 -33.42 8.61 47.48
N GLY A 718 -33.45 7.65 46.55
CA GLY A 718 -34.55 7.45 45.62
C GLY A 718 -35.72 6.67 46.26
N SER A 719 -36.83 6.57 45.54
CA SER A 719 -38.02 5.82 46.01
C SER A 719 -37.95 4.30 45.76
N GLY A 720 -36.88 3.80 45.14
CA GLY A 720 -36.69 2.38 44.86
C GLY A 720 -36.43 1.55 46.11
N ASN A 721 -36.92 0.31 46.12
CA ASN A 721 -36.68 -0.62 47.23
C ASN A 721 -35.20 -0.98 47.36
N LEU A 722 -34.68 -0.92 48.58
CA LEU A 722 -33.35 -1.42 48.94
C LEU A 722 -33.47 -2.83 49.54
N SER A 723 -32.93 -3.81 48.83
CA SER A 723 -32.78 -5.20 49.29
C SER A 723 -31.31 -5.47 49.57
N LEU A 724 -30.97 -5.72 50.83
CA LEU A 724 -29.60 -6.00 51.27
C LEU A 724 -29.52 -7.35 52.00
N SER A 725 -28.69 -8.25 51.50
CA SER A 725 -28.42 -9.55 52.11
C SER A 725 -26.97 -9.64 52.52
N ASN A 726 -26.71 -10.05 53.77
CA ASN A 726 -25.36 -10.30 54.28
C ASN A 726 -25.28 -11.73 54.85
N THR A 727 -24.49 -12.59 54.22
CA THR A 727 -24.46 -14.04 54.55
C THR A 727 -23.04 -14.58 54.63
N GLY A 728 -22.83 -15.58 55.50
CA GLY A 728 -21.50 -16.14 55.76
C GLY A 728 -20.68 -15.25 56.71
N ASN A 729 -19.37 -15.17 56.51
CA ASN A 729 -18.47 -14.29 57.28
C ASN A 729 -18.36 -12.88 56.68
N ALA A 730 -19.26 -12.51 55.77
CA ALA A 730 -19.22 -11.24 55.09
C ALA A 730 -19.50 -10.10 56.08
N SER A 731 -18.82 -8.97 55.91
CA SER A 731 -18.88 -7.84 56.83
C SER A 731 -19.35 -6.55 56.16
N ILE A 732 -20.14 -5.77 56.90
CA ILE A 732 -20.61 -4.45 56.51
C ILE A 732 -20.13 -3.48 57.59
N GLY A 733 -19.10 -2.69 57.25
CA GLY A 733 -18.60 -1.58 58.07
C GLY A 733 -19.18 -0.22 57.69
N ALA A 734 -20.21 -0.22 56.85
CA ALA A 734 -20.85 0.94 56.25
C ALA A 734 -22.02 1.49 57.07
N ASN A 735 -22.29 2.80 56.97
CA ASN A 735 -23.61 3.31 57.35
C ASN A 735 -24.63 2.99 56.25
N ILE A 736 -25.84 2.64 56.65
CA ILE A 736 -26.96 2.40 55.72
C ILE A 736 -27.99 3.51 55.94
N LYS A 737 -28.24 4.31 54.90
CA LYS A 737 -29.25 5.36 54.86
C LYS A 737 -30.23 5.07 53.74
N ASN A 738 -31.50 4.97 54.09
CA ASN A 738 -32.60 4.86 53.14
C ASN A 738 -33.51 6.07 53.39
N GLU A 739 -33.51 7.05 52.50
CA GLU A 739 -34.07 8.40 52.70
C GLU A 739 -35.20 8.74 51.69
N GLY A 740 -35.64 7.80 50.85
CA GLY A 740 -36.73 7.98 49.88
C GLY A 740 -38.13 8.22 50.48
N ILE A 741 -39.16 8.38 49.64
CA ILE A 741 -40.52 8.75 50.11
C ILE A 741 -41.41 7.51 50.41
N ASP A 742 -41.14 6.35 49.80
CA ASP A 742 -41.90 5.10 49.99
C ASP A 742 -40.95 3.91 50.31
N HIS A 743 -40.78 3.54 51.59
CA HIS A 743 -39.76 2.55 51.99
C HIS A 743 -40.31 1.13 52.14
N PHE A 744 -39.77 0.19 51.36
CA PHE A 744 -39.59 -1.20 51.80
C PHE A 744 -38.10 -1.51 51.90
N PHE A 745 -37.61 -1.71 53.12
CA PHE A 745 -36.24 -2.14 53.39
C PHE A 745 -36.27 -3.63 53.75
N ASN A 746 -35.74 -4.47 52.85
CA ASN A 746 -35.59 -5.90 53.10
C ASN A 746 -34.14 -6.18 53.47
N PHE A 747 -33.90 -6.48 54.74
CA PHE A 747 -32.59 -6.83 55.26
C PHE A 747 -32.58 -8.27 55.79
N LEU A 748 -31.73 -9.11 55.19
CA LEU A 748 -31.59 -10.53 55.55
C LEU A 748 -30.18 -10.81 56.04
N ILE A 749 -30.06 -11.28 57.28
CA ILE A 749 -28.82 -11.83 57.85
C ILE A 749 -29.05 -13.32 58.10
N ASN A 750 -28.22 -14.17 57.50
CA ASN A 750 -28.10 -15.58 57.89
C ASN A 750 -26.72 -15.79 58.51
N PHE A 751 -26.71 -16.11 59.81
CA PHE A 751 -25.52 -16.47 60.58
C PHE A 751 -24.95 -17.82 60.15
#